data_AF-A0A3M2CPY3-F1
#
_entry.id   AF-A0A3M2CPY3-F1
#
_cell.length_a   1.000
_cell.length_b   1.000
_cell.length_c   1.000
_cell.angle_alpha   90.00
_cell.angle_beta   90.00
_cell.angle_gamma   90.00
#
_symmetry.space_group_name_H-M   'P 1'
#
loop_
_entity.id
_entity.type
_entity.pdbx_description
1 polymer ?
#
loop_
_entity_poly.entity_id
_entity_poly.type
_entity_poly.pdbx_seq_one_letter_code
_entity_poly.pdbx_strand_id
1 'polypeptide(L)'
;MADLKNMKNVAERDRKMIEDAEVMLGPEPEELGFIKNMFWGRVREDLVFPYPTVSAEETARCDQLLAELDEYLRTEHPATVIDQEQEIPDWVIRRLFEIGVLGMTIPREYGGLGLGITSYNRILERIGRSCGSTAVLVSAHQSIGCKAIMLFGTEEQKKRWLPKLATEWLSAFCLSEPNVGCDAGGQETRCELAADGTHYILNGEKKWATSGALSGLFTVMAKQRLTDPKTGKDTERVTALVCTPDMDGVDIFQKNRAKCGIRGTWQARIRFTDVKVPRENLLHKEGKGLNVALSCLNFGRCTLSAGMLGGARRALDQAAKWSRTRHQFQRPLSDFELVQQRIARMSAYVYAMDAVLYMTTGMLDRHDPDIMLETAACKVFCSEYGWRAVNDAMQVMGGESYMTENEIERVFRDSRINLIVEGANEVMQSFIFGYGAKQHAEQLLGIKEALAWDRERAFGANVSRIARNLTRGVVLRRAIPLGLEIYLGIKPGAPRITRLHASLAPRAERLGELVRELSHRFKTESHRLQEAILTRQCAQARLADAAILLHAMACTLSRLDRQLRAGEDGVEFERDRTAAEHFLDLAELEIRSRFRELTENADSTMLTAAEAALRHTDTLPNSEFVIPEKSPVAAGTGRTPCQDGIRQFPGDTRSAAPTSDA
;
A
#
# COMPACT_ATOMS: atom_id res chain seq x y z
N MET A 1 5.55 28.23 8.61
CA MET A 1 5.74 29.71 8.69
C MET A 1 4.37 30.37 8.84
N ALA A 2 4.28 31.59 9.39
CA ALA A 2 3.02 32.30 9.62
C ALA A 2 2.11 32.32 8.37
N ASP A 3 0.80 32.16 8.57
CA ASP A 3 -0.25 32.14 7.53
C ASP A 3 -0.23 33.42 6.66
N LEU A 4 0.63 33.39 5.64
CA LEU A 4 0.88 34.49 4.70
C LEU A 4 -0.36 34.84 3.86
N LYS A 5 -1.37 33.97 3.82
CA LYS A 5 -2.63 34.19 3.09
C LYS A 5 -3.53 35.24 3.74
N ASN A 6 -3.30 35.58 5.02
CA ASN A 6 -4.14 36.50 5.78
C ASN A 6 -3.50 37.85 6.12
N MET A 7 -2.38 38.22 5.47
CA MET A 7 -1.81 39.56 5.63
C MET A 7 -2.70 40.63 4.96
N LYS A 8 -3.41 41.41 5.78
CA LYS A 8 -4.43 42.39 5.38
C LYS A 8 -3.92 43.59 4.54
N ASN A 9 -2.63 43.71 4.23
CA ASN A 9 -2.04 44.89 3.56
C ASN A 9 -1.08 44.57 2.39
N VAL A 10 -1.21 43.43 1.73
CA VAL A 10 -0.35 43.09 0.57
C VAL A 10 -1.01 43.55 -0.73
N ALA A 11 -0.32 44.41 -1.50
CA ALA A 11 -0.80 44.90 -2.79
C ALA A 11 -1.03 43.73 -3.76
N GLU A 12 -1.99 43.86 -4.69
CA GLU A 12 -2.39 42.79 -5.62
C GLU A 12 -1.21 42.29 -6.49
N ARG A 13 -0.28 43.19 -6.83
CA ARG A 13 0.98 42.87 -7.51
C ARG A 13 1.92 42.01 -6.66
N ASP A 14 1.97 42.24 -5.36
CA ASP A 14 2.80 41.50 -4.42
C ASP A 14 2.18 40.13 -4.10
N ARG A 15 0.85 40.02 -4.04
CA ARG A 15 0.15 38.72 -3.96
C ARG A 15 0.42 37.86 -5.18
N LYS A 16 0.35 38.44 -6.38
CA LYS A 16 0.69 37.73 -7.62
C LYS A 16 2.17 37.34 -7.66
N MET A 17 3.07 38.19 -7.14
CA MET A 17 4.48 37.82 -6.99
C MET A 17 4.72 36.72 -5.95
N ILE A 18 3.93 36.66 -4.88
CA ILE A 18 3.97 35.60 -3.87
C ILE A 18 3.40 34.30 -4.43
N GLU A 19 2.28 34.33 -5.15
CA GLU A 19 1.71 33.16 -5.84
C GLU A 19 2.65 32.65 -6.94
N ASP A 20 3.20 33.54 -7.77
CA ASP A 20 4.22 33.21 -8.78
C ASP A 20 5.51 32.68 -8.11
N ALA A 21 5.85 33.17 -6.91
CA ALA A 21 6.96 32.67 -6.13
C ALA A 21 6.63 31.31 -5.49
N GLU A 22 5.44 31.07 -4.96
CA GLU A 22 4.99 29.78 -4.41
C GLU A 22 5.01 28.68 -5.48
N VAL A 23 4.56 29.00 -6.71
CA VAL A 23 4.67 28.11 -7.88
C VAL A 23 6.14 27.87 -8.27
N MET A 24 7.00 28.89 -8.22
CA MET A 24 8.46 28.72 -8.44
C MET A 24 9.19 28.04 -7.27
N LEU A 25 8.64 28.10 -6.06
CA LEU A 25 9.29 27.66 -4.84
C LEU A 25 8.98 26.19 -4.52
N GLY A 26 7.78 25.70 -4.87
CA GLY A 26 7.22 24.47 -4.31
C GLY A 26 6.98 24.62 -2.80
N PRO A 27 6.19 23.73 -2.15
CA PRO A 27 6.08 23.75 -0.69
C PRO A 27 7.45 23.54 -0.05
N GLU A 28 7.67 24.16 1.12
CA GLU A 28 8.92 23.98 1.86
C GLU A 28 9.09 22.49 2.23
N PRO A 29 10.22 21.83 1.88
CA PRO A 29 10.40 20.39 2.14
C PRO A 29 10.30 19.99 3.62
N GLU A 30 10.36 20.97 4.52
CA GLU A 30 10.19 20.83 5.98
C GLU A 30 8.76 20.44 6.39
N GLU A 31 7.77 20.55 5.50
CA GLU A 31 6.39 20.10 5.75
C GLU A 31 6.06 18.77 5.06
N LEU A 32 6.98 18.24 4.24
CA LEU A 32 6.80 17.00 3.49
C LEU A 32 7.18 15.76 4.33
N GLY A 33 6.54 14.63 4.00
CA GLY A 33 6.89 13.31 4.54
C GLY A 33 8.33 12.89 4.26
N PHE A 34 8.73 11.77 4.86
CA PHE A 34 10.10 11.27 4.82
C PHE A 34 10.52 10.89 3.40
N ILE A 35 9.69 10.13 2.68
CA ILE A 35 10.01 9.67 1.32
C ILE A 35 10.08 10.84 0.33
N LYS A 36 9.17 11.81 0.45
CA LYS A 36 9.23 13.03 -0.37
C LYS A 36 10.56 13.74 -0.18
N ASN A 37 11.02 13.91 1.07
CA ASN A 37 12.31 14.54 1.35
C ASN A 37 13.50 13.82 0.69
N MET A 38 13.46 12.50 0.55
CA MET A 38 14.54 11.76 -0.11
C MET A 38 14.68 12.11 -1.60
N PHE A 39 13.57 12.37 -2.32
CA PHE A 39 13.65 12.87 -3.71
C PHE A 39 14.33 14.25 -3.80
N TRP A 40 14.29 15.03 -2.72
CA TRP A 40 14.99 16.32 -2.58
C TRP A 40 16.44 16.17 -2.08
N GLY A 41 16.91 14.95 -1.84
CA GLY A 41 18.24 14.69 -1.29
C GLY A 41 18.36 15.06 0.19
N ARG A 42 17.24 15.08 0.91
CA ARG A 42 17.15 15.42 2.34
C ARG A 42 16.70 14.21 3.16
N VAL A 43 17.13 14.17 4.42
CA VAL A 43 16.69 13.17 5.40
C VAL A 43 16.02 13.89 6.57
N ARG A 44 14.74 13.61 6.80
CA ARG A 44 13.97 14.13 7.94
C ARG A 44 14.16 13.22 9.13
N GLU A 45 15.25 13.41 9.85
CA GLU A 45 15.64 12.56 10.98
C GLU A 45 14.54 12.48 12.05
N ASP A 46 13.76 13.54 12.26
CA ASP A 46 12.71 13.62 13.27
C ASP A 46 11.50 12.70 13.01
N LEU A 47 11.29 12.26 11.77
CA LEU A 47 10.19 11.36 11.42
C LEU A 47 10.54 9.88 11.64
N VAL A 48 11.83 9.55 11.63
CA VAL A 48 12.33 8.16 11.67
C VAL A 48 13.28 7.86 12.84
N PHE A 49 13.88 8.86 13.48
CA PHE A 49 14.81 8.71 14.61
C PHE A 49 14.38 9.58 15.81
N PRO A 50 14.11 8.99 16.99
CA PRO A 50 14.27 7.57 17.33
C PRO A 50 13.15 6.67 16.78
N TYR A 51 13.37 5.36 16.84
CA TYR A 51 12.34 4.37 16.51
C TYR A 51 11.12 4.53 17.44
N PRO A 52 9.88 4.43 16.92
CA PRO A 52 8.68 4.62 17.73
C PRO A 52 8.62 3.60 18.87
N THR A 53 8.07 4.05 19.99
CA THR A 53 7.80 3.23 21.16
C THR A 53 6.32 3.33 21.52
N VAL A 54 5.81 2.29 22.16
CA VAL A 54 4.45 2.21 22.67
C VAL A 54 4.52 2.30 24.19
N SER A 55 3.50 2.88 24.84
CA SER A 55 3.49 2.96 26.31
C SER A 55 3.51 1.57 26.95
N ALA A 56 4.04 1.47 28.17
CA ALA A 56 4.08 0.20 28.91
C ALA A 56 2.67 -0.35 29.17
N GLU A 57 1.69 0.52 29.43
CA GLU A 57 0.28 0.13 29.61
C GLU A 57 -0.28 -0.50 28.33
N GLU A 58 -0.14 0.16 27.19
CA GLU A 58 -0.63 -0.33 25.91
C GLU A 58 0.09 -1.62 25.49
N THR A 59 1.39 -1.72 25.78
CA THR A 59 2.18 -2.94 25.56
C THR A 59 1.63 -4.10 26.39
N ALA A 60 1.40 -3.91 27.69
CA ALA A 60 0.86 -4.95 28.56
C ALA A 60 -0.53 -5.42 28.14
N ARG A 61 -1.40 -4.50 27.70
CA ARG A 61 -2.73 -4.82 27.17
C ARG A 61 -2.65 -5.64 25.89
N CYS A 62 -1.75 -5.26 24.97
CA CYS A 62 -1.49 -6.00 23.74
C CYS A 62 -0.95 -7.41 24.04
N ASP A 63 -0.01 -7.53 24.98
CA ASP A 63 0.60 -8.80 25.36
C ASP A 63 -0.41 -9.75 26.03
N GLN A 64 -1.34 -9.22 26.83
CA GLN A 64 -2.45 -10.02 27.40
C GLN A 64 -3.34 -10.60 26.30
N LEU A 65 -3.71 -9.77 25.30
CA LEU A 65 -4.51 -10.23 24.17
C LEU A 65 -3.74 -11.23 23.29
N LEU A 66 -2.44 -11.01 23.08
CA LEU A 66 -1.56 -11.96 22.37
C LEU A 66 -1.51 -13.32 23.08
N ALA A 67 -1.43 -13.34 24.41
CA ALA A 67 -1.39 -14.58 25.18
C ALA A 67 -2.68 -15.39 25.03
N GLU A 68 -3.85 -14.75 25.12
CA GLU A 68 -5.14 -15.42 24.89
C GLU A 68 -5.28 -15.89 23.43
N LEU A 69 -4.88 -15.04 22.48
CA LEU A 69 -4.90 -15.38 21.06
C LEU A 69 -3.97 -16.56 20.73
N ASP A 70 -2.79 -16.62 21.33
CA ASP A 70 -1.84 -17.70 21.13
C ASP A 70 -2.40 -19.05 21.58
N GLU A 71 -3.09 -19.06 22.73
CA GLU A 71 -3.76 -20.27 23.21
C GLU A 71 -4.85 -20.72 22.26
N TYR A 72 -5.70 -19.79 21.79
CA TYR A 72 -6.74 -20.05 20.80
C TYR A 72 -6.16 -20.59 19.48
N LEU A 73 -5.12 -19.93 18.93
CA LEU A 73 -4.49 -20.33 17.67
C LEU A 73 -3.86 -21.73 17.76
N ARG A 74 -3.38 -22.12 18.94
CA ARG A 74 -2.75 -23.42 19.17
C ARG A 74 -3.74 -24.55 19.42
N THR A 75 -4.86 -24.28 20.09
CA THR A 75 -5.75 -25.32 20.63
C THR A 75 -7.09 -25.43 19.93
N GLU A 76 -7.60 -24.33 19.38
CA GLU A 76 -8.95 -24.24 18.83
C GLU A 76 -8.95 -23.92 17.33
N HIS A 77 -8.11 -22.99 16.86
CA HIS A 77 -8.23 -22.41 15.52
C HIS A 77 -8.01 -23.42 14.38
N PRO A 78 -9.01 -23.66 13.50
CA PRO A 78 -8.97 -24.78 12.56
C PRO A 78 -8.38 -24.36 11.21
N ALA A 79 -7.16 -23.82 11.17
CA ALA A 79 -6.57 -23.19 9.98
C ALA A 79 -6.57 -24.09 8.72
N THR A 80 -6.29 -25.39 8.89
CA THR A 80 -6.29 -26.36 7.78
C THR A 80 -7.70 -26.65 7.28
N VAL A 81 -8.68 -26.78 8.19
CA VAL A 81 -10.09 -26.95 7.79
C VAL A 81 -10.59 -25.72 7.05
N ILE A 82 -10.25 -24.51 7.50
CA ILE A 82 -10.62 -23.25 6.84
C ILE A 82 -10.14 -23.22 5.38
N ASP A 83 -8.91 -23.68 5.12
CA ASP A 83 -8.38 -23.72 3.75
C ASP A 83 -9.05 -24.79 2.88
N GLN A 84 -9.24 -26.00 3.41
CA GLN A 84 -9.87 -27.12 2.69
C GLN A 84 -11.35 -26.85 2.40
N GLU A 85 -12.06 -26.32 3.40
CA GLU A 85 -13.48 -25.96 3.29
C GLU A 85 -13.71 -24.61 2.63
N GLN A 86 -12.67 -23.84 2.33
CA GLN A 86 -12.77 -22.53 1.69
C GLN A 86 -13.79 -21.60 2.37
N GLU A 87 -13.90 -21.71 3.69
CA GLU A 87 -14.85 -20.99 4.53
C GLU A 87 -14.28 -20.86 5.94
N ILE A 88 -14.46 -19.68 6.54
CA ILE A 88 -14.19 -19.47 7.96
C ILE A 88 -15.50 -19.77 8.71
N PRO A 89 -15.56 -20.81 9.57
CA PRO A 89 -16.79 -21.16 10.28
C PRO A 89 -17.30 -20.02 11.17
N ASP A 90 -18.62 -19.86 11.28
CA ASP A 90 -19.25 -18.83 12.11
C ASP A 90 -18.76 -18.82 13.56
N TRP A 91 -18.49 -20.00 14.13
CA TRP A 91 -17.98 -20.10 15.49
C TRP A 91 -16.58 -19.51 15.64
N VAL A 92 -15.73 -19.58 14.60
CA VAL A 92 -14.41 -18.94 14.57
C VAL A 92 -14.58 -17.43 14.61
N ILE A 93 -15.52 -16.89 13.82
CA ILE A 93 -15.81 -15.45 13.79
C ILE A 93 -16.32 -14.97 15.15
N ARG A 94 -17.29 -15.69 15.75
CA ARG A 94 -17.80 -15.39 17.10
C ARG A 94 -16.70 -15.44 18.14
N ARG A 95 -15.84 -16.47 18.11
CA ARG A 95 -14.72 -16.59 19.03
C ARG A 95 -13.73 -15.42 18.91
N LEU A 96 -13.47 -14.94 17.69
CA LEU A 96 -12.63 -13.74 17.48
C LEU A 96 -13.29 -12.45 18.00
N PHE A 97 -14.62 -12.33 17.98
CA PHE A 97 -15.33 -11.25 18.66
C PHE A 97 -15.23 -11.37 20.19
N GLU A 98 -15.43 -12.58 20.74
CA GLU A 98 -15.33 -12.84 22.18
C GLU A 98 -13.96 -12.52 22.76
N ILE A 99 -12.87 -12.88 22.07
CA ILE A 99 -11.49 -12.54 22.45
C ILE A 99 -11.25 -11.00 22.31
N GLY A 100 -12.06 -10.31 21.50
CA GLY A 100 -11.93 -8.87 21.23
C GLY A 100 -11.04 -8.52 20.03
N VAL A 101 -10.58 -9.52 19.26
CA VAL A 101 -9.74 -9.34 18.05
C VAL A 101 -10.47 -8.49 17.00
N LEU A 102 -11.77 -8.73 16.79
CA LEU A 102 -12.55 -7.97 15.82
C LEU A 102 -12.97 -6.58 16.30
N GLY A 103 -12.73 -6.23 17.58
CA GLY A 103 -13.02 -4.94 18.19
C GLY A 103 -11.78 -4.12 18.58
N MET A 104 -10.57 -4.53 18.17
CA MET A 104 -9.30 -4.00 18.69
C MET A 104 -9.16 -2.47 18.63
N THR A 105 -9.37 -1.86 17.47
CA THR A 105 -9.13 -0.41 17.29
C THR A 105 -10.39 0.45 17.47
N ILE A 106 -11.55 -0.16 17.69
CA ILE A 106 -12.78 0.59 17.96
C ILE A 106 -12.66 1.23 19.36
N PRO A 107 -12.99 2.53 19.54
CA PRO A 107 -12.86 3.18 20.84
C PRO A 107 -13.69 2.48 21.94
N ARG A 108 -13.18 2.52 23.18
CA ARG A 108 -13.80 1.85 24.33
C ARG A 108 -15.23 2.32 24.62
N GLU A 109 -15.52 3.60 24.39
CA GLU A 109 -16.87 4.16 24.54
C GLU A 109 -17.90 3.53 23.59
N TYR A 110 -17.43 2.88 22.52
CA TYR A 110 -18.24 2.13 21.57
C TYR A 110 -18.08 0.61 21.75
N GLY A 111 -17.57 0.13 22.88
CA GLY A 111 -17.46 -1.30 23.20
C GLY A 111 -16.26 -2.03 22.59
N GLY A 112 -15.33 -1.31 21.93
CA GLY A 112 -14.07 -1.90 21.46
C GLY A 112 -12.95 -1.85 22.51
N LEU A 113 -11.75 -2.27 22.11
CA LEU A 113 -10.59 -2.23 23.00
C LEU A 113 -9.86 -0.87 22.97
N GLY A 114 -9.95 -0.11 21.87
CA GLY A 114 -9.20 1.14 21.71
C GLY A 114 -7.69 0.93 21.77
N LEU A 115 -7.18 -0.14 21.15
CA LEU A 115 -5.75 -0.38 20.95
C LEU A 115 -5.21 0.54 19.85
N GLY A 116 -3.94 0.90 20.00
CA GLY A 116 -3.18 1.62 18.96
C GLY A 116 -2.96 0.76 17.72
N ILE A 117 -2.59 1.40 16.62
CA ILE A 117 -2.33 0.75 15.33
C ILE A 117 -1.13 -0.19 15.43
N THR A 118 -0.10 0.19 16.19
CA THR A 118 1.06 -0.68 16.45
C THR A 118 0.63 -1.98 17.14
N SER A 119 -0.14 -1.92 18.23
CA SER A 119 -0.67 -3.09 18.93
C SER A 119 -1.54 -3.96 18.04
N TYR A 120 -2.43 -3.32 17.26
CA TYR A 120 -3.27 -4.00 16.30
C TYR A 120 -2.45 -4.81 15.27
N ASN A 121 -1.37 -4.24 14.73
CA ASN A 121 -0.53 -4.94 13.76
C ASN A 121 0.31 -6.06 14.40
N ARG A 122 0.70 -5.95 15.68
CA ARG A 122 1.33 -7.08 16.41
C ARG A 122 0.39 -8.29 16.51
N ILE A 123 -0.88 -8.04 16.81
CA ILE A 123 -1.91 -9.09 16.85
C ILE A 123 -2.11 -9.68 15.45
N LEU A 124 -2.21 -8.83 14.42
CA LEU A 124 -2.44 -9.30 13.07
C LEU A 124 -1.26 -10.09 12.48
N GLU A 125 -0.02 -9.69 12.80
CA GLU A 125 1.18 -10.47 12.49
C GLU A 125 1.08 -11.86 13.11
N ARG A 126 0.64 -11.96 14.38
CA ARG A 126 0.46 -13.24 15.06
C ARG A 126 -0.55 -14.15 14.35
N ILE A 127 -1.68 -13.60 13.91
CA ILE A 127 -2.68 -14.34 13.13
C ILE A 127 -2.08 -14.77 11.78
N GLY A 128 -1.35 -13.88 11.11
CA GLY A 128 -0.70 -14.15 9.82
C GLY A 128 0.34 -15.28 9.85
N ARG A 129 0.98 -15.52 11.00
CA ARG A 129 1.86 -16.70 11.22
C ARG A 129 1.11 -18.03 11.13
N SER A 130 -0.21 -18.03 11.33
CA SER A 130 -1.03 -19.23 11.45
C SER A 130 -2.00 -19.42 10.28
N CYS A 131 -2.79 -18.39 9.95
CA CYS A 131 -3.83 -18.46 8.93
C CYS A 131 -3.98 -17.13 8.17
N GLY A 132 -3.56 -17.10 6.90
CA GLY A 132 -3.71 -15.93 6.04
C GLY A 132 -5.17 -15.54 5.79
N SER A 133 -6.07 -16.53 5.68
CA SER A 133 -7.51 -16.26 5.54
C SER A 133 -8.07 -15.47 6.73
N THR A 134 -7.75 -15.89 7.95
CA THR A 134 -8.21 -15.21 9.17
C THR A 134 -7.58 -13.82 9.28
N ALA A 135 -6.29 -13.67 8.96
CA ALA A 135 -5.64 -12.36 8.94
C ALA A 135 -6.32 -11.39 7.98
N VAL A 136 -6.70 -11.84 6.78
CA VAL A 136 -7.41 -11.00 5.81
C VAL A 136 -8.83 -10.65 6.29
N LEU A 137 -9.56 -11.57 6.91
CA LEU A 137 -10.89 -11.28 7.46
C LEU A 137 -10.82 -10.21 8.57
N VAL A 138 -9.90 -10.36 9.52
CA VAL A 138 -9.67 -9.39 10.60
C VAL A 138 -9.25 -8.04 10.03
N SER A 139 -8.30 -8.06 9.07
CA SER A 139 -7.87 -6.84 8.38
C SER A 139 -9.03 -6.13 7.71
N ALA A 140 -9.74 -6.78 6.79
CA ALA A 140 -10.79 -6.15 6.00
C ALA A 140 -11.88 -5.51 6.89
N HIS A 141 -12.24 -6.17 7.99
CA HIS A 141 -13.19 -5.63 8.95
C HIS A 141 -12.68 -4.35 9.64
N GLN A 142 -11.46 -4.39 10.21
CA GLN A 142 -10.93 -3.34 11.09
C GLN A 142 -10.16 -2.21 10.38
N SER A 143 -9.47 -2.51 9.28
CA SER A 143 -8.53 -1.59 8.60
C SER A 143 -9.20 -0.73 7.54
N ILE A 144 -10.26 -1.24 6.89
CA ILE A 144 -10.99 -0.52 5.83
C ILE A 144 -12.49 -0.44 6.09
N GLY A 145 -13.13 -1.54 6.52
CA GLY A 145 -14.58 -1.62 6.69
C GLY A 145 -15.11 -0.68 7.78
N CYS A 146 -14.86 -0.99 9.05
CA CYS A 146 -15.32 -0.13 10.16
C CYS A 146 -14.42 1.10 10.37
N LYS A 147 -13.20 1.12 9.82
CA LYS A 147 -12.29 2.27 9.87
C LYS A 147 -12.87 3.52 9.24
N ALA A 148 -13.61 3.37 8.14
CA ALA A 148 -14.27 4.50 7.48
C ALA A 148 -15.24 5.22 8.43
N ILE A 149 -16.02 4.47 9.22
CA ILE A 149 -16.93 5.03 10.23
C ILE A 149 -16.16 5.64 11.40
N MET A 150 -15.09 4.98 11.88
CA MET A 150 -14.25 5.53 12.95
C MET A 150 -13.66 6.90 12.60
N LEU A 151 -13.15 7.05 11.37
CA LEU A 151 -12.45 8.26 10.93
C LEU A 151 -13.41 9.37 10.47
N PHE A 152 -14.51 9.02 9.82
CA PHE A 152 -15.34 9.98 9.09
C PHE A 152 -16.81 9.98 9.50
N GLY A 153 -17.22 9.06 10.37
CA GLY A 153 -18.58 8.98 10.87
C GLY A 153 -18.93 10.18 11.75
N THR A 154 -20.17 10.63 11.70
CA THR A 154 -20.70 11.54 12.73
C THR A 154 -20.83 10.80 14.06
N GLU A 155 -21.01 11.54 15.17
CA GLU A 155 -21.20 10.92 16.47
C GLU A 155 -22.44 10.03 16.52
N GLU A 156 -23.51 10.39 15.80
CA GLU A 156 -24.71 9.58 15.65
C GLU A 156 -24.43 8.28 14.89
N GLN A 157 -23.69 8.35 13.78
CA GLN A 157 -23.28 7.17 13.01
C GLN A 157 -22.38 6.24 13.83
N LYS A 158 -21.42 6.81 14.57
CA LYS A 158 -20.52 6.04 15.46
C LYS A 158 -21.30 5.31 16.54
N LYS A 159 -22.17 6.02 17.28
CA LYS A 159 -23.06 5.43 18.31
C LYS A 159 -23.97 4.34 17.75
N ARG A 160 -24.45 4.51 16.52
CA ARG A 160 -25.35 3.55 15.87
C ARG A 160 -24.66 2.26 15.44
N TRP A 161 -23.44 2.35 14.90
CA TRP A 161 -22.81 1.23 14.21
C TRP A 161 -21.61 0.62 14.93
N LEU A 162 -20.74 1.43 15.55
CA LEU A 162 -19.50 0.92 16.14
C LEU A 162 -19.71 -0.14 17.25
N PRO A 163 -20.74 -0.05 18.12
CA PRO A 163 -21.01 -1.11 19.11
C PRO A 163 -21.26 -2.48 18.49
N LYS A 164 -22.03 -2.52 17.38
CA LYS A 164 -22.29 -3.77 16.65
C LYS A 164 -21.04 -4.28 15.95
N LEU A 165 -20.29 -3.36 15.34
CA LEU A 165 -19.02 -3.70 14.67
C LEU A 165 -17.93 -4.14 15.64
N ALA A 166 -18.03 -3.83 16.93
CA ALA A 166 -17.09 -4.30 17.93
C ALA A 166 -17.35 -5.73 18.40
N THR A 167 -18.57 -6.25 18.24
CA THR A 167 -19.02 -7.45 18.97
C THR A 167 -19.82 -8.47 18.16
N GLU A 168 -20.41 -8.10 17.03
CA GLU A 168 -21.40 -8.95 16.33
C GLU A 168 -21.26 -8.91 14.81
N TRP A 169 -21.12 -7.71 14.24
CA TRP A 169 -21.22 -7.50 12.79
C TRP A 169 -19.84 -7.37 12.16
N LEU A 170 -19.56 -8.22 11.18
CA LEU A 170 -18.51 -7.94 10.20
C LEU A 170 -18.92 -6.73 9.34
N SER A 171 -17.93 -6.09 8.76
CA SER A 171 -18.09 -5.00 7.78
C SER A 171 -17.38 -5.35 6.50
N ALA A 172 -17.88 -4.83 5.38
CA ALA A 172 -17.23 -4.95 4.09
C ALA A 172 -17.01 -3.59 3.42
N PHE A 173 -15.88 -3.47 2.75
CA PHE A 173 -15.47 -2.27 2.05
C PHE A 173 -15.68 -2.46 0.54
N CYS A 174 -16.63 -1.72 0.00
CA CYS A 174 -17.15 -1.91 -1.35
C CYS A 174 -16.61 -0.82 -2.29
N LEU A 175 -15.39 -1.04 -2.77
CA LEU A 175 -14.70 -0.13 -3.70
C LEU A 175 -14.59 -0.70 -5.11
N SER A 176 -14.01 -1.90 -5.25
CA SER A 176 -13.75 -2.51 -6.55
C SER A 176 -15.03 -2.92 -7.28
N GLU A 177 -14.96 -2.87 -8.62
CA GLU A 177 -16.05 -3.19 -9.54
C GLU A 177 -15.50 -4.05 -10.68
N PRO A 178 -16.36 -4.65 -11.54
CA PRO A 178 -15.89 -5.45 -12.66
C PRO A 178 -14.83 -4.78 -13.57
N ASN A 179 -14.94 -3.46 -13.77
CA ASN A 179 -14.01 -2.65 -14.56
C ASN A 179 -13.12 -1.71 -13.73
N VAL A 180 -13.33 -1.65 -12.42
CA VAL A 180 -12.68 -0.66 -11.55
C VAL A 180 -11.84 -1.38 -10.50
N GLY A 181 -10.54 -1.38 -10.70
CA GLY A 181 -9.53 -1.91 -9.77
C GLY A 181 -8.69 -0.78 -9.17
N CYS A 182 -7.46 -0.64 -9.64
CA CYS A 182 -6.51 0.37 -9.17
C CYS A 182 -6.93 1.82 -9.48
N ASP A 183 -7.71 2.05 -10.55
CA ASP A 183 -8.31 3.36 -10.83
C ASP A 183 -9.54 3.60 -9.96
N ALA A 184 -9.34 3.77 -8.66
CA ALA A 184 -10.43 3.93 -7.70
C ALA A 184 -11.34 5.14 -7.98
N GLY A 185 -10.87 6.16 -8.71
CA GLY A 185 -11.69 7.30 -9.14
C GLY A 185 -12.68 6.97 -10.26
N GLY A 186 -12.42 5.88 -10.99
CA GLY A 186 -13.18 5.44 -12.17
C GLY A 186 -14.55 4.81 -11.89
N GLN A 187 -15.07 4.85 -10.65
CA GLN A 187 -16.32 4.20 -10.21
C GLN A 187 -17.46 4.28 -11.26
N GLU A 188 -18.07 3.14 -11.61
CA GLU A 188 -19.26 3.03 -12.45
C GLU A 188 -20.54 2.99 -11.60
N THR A 189 -20.48 2.50 -10.36
CA THR A 189 -21.61 2.58 -9.41
C THR A 189 -21.97 4.04 -9.18
N ARG A 190 -23.27 4.38 -9.24
CA ARG A 190 -23.78 5.75 -9.14
C ARG A 190 -24.68 5.94 -7.92
N CYS A 191 -24.58 7.11 -7.31
CA CYS A 191 -25.54 7.56 -6.31
C CYS A 191 -26.00 8.99 -6.64
N GLU A 192 -27.31 9.21 -6.64
CA GLU A 192 -27.90 10.54 -6.85
C GLU A 192 -28.82 10.88 -5.69
N LEU A 193 -28.79 12.13 -5.23
CA LEU A 193 -29.69 12.59 -4.18
C LEU A 193 -31.12 12.66 -4.74
N ALA A 194 -32.08 12.05 -4.06
CA ALA A 194 -33.48 12.10 -4.44
C ALA A 194 -33.98 13.56 -4.50
N ALA A 195 -35.00 13.80 -5.33
CA ALA A 195 -35.54 15.15 -5.54
C ALA A 195 -36.04 15.83 -4.25
N ASP A 196 -36.50 15.04 -3.28
CA ASP A 196 -36.93 15.52 -1.96
C ASP A 196 -35.76 15.72 -0.96
N GLY A 197 -34.54 15.33 -1.33
CA GLY A 197 -33.33 15.48 -0.52
C GLY A 197 -33.25 14.56 0.70
N THR A 198 -34.07 13.50 0.78
CA THR A 198 -34.17 12.63 1.96
C THR A 198 -33.26 11.40 1.91
N HIS A 199 -32.94 10.91 0.72
CA HIS A 199 -32.12 9.71 0.51
C HIS A 199 -31.33 9.81 -0.79
N TYR A 200 -30.31 8.97 -0.92
CA TYR A 200 -29.60 8.70 -2.16
C TYR A 200 -30.21 7.48 -2.83
N ILE A 201 -30.30 7.51 -4.16
CA ILE A 201 -30.65 6.34 -4.98
C ILE A 201 -29.34 5.75 -5.51
N LEU A 202 -29.00 4.55 -5.06
CA LEU A 202 -27.75 3.85 -5.37
C LEU A 202 -27.99 2.73 -6.40
N ASN A 203 -27.20 2.75 -7.47
CA ASN A 203 -27.26 1.79 -8.57
C ASN A 203 -25.87 1.37 -9.01
N GLY A 204 -25.62 0.07 -9.17
CA GLY A 204 -24.34 -0.42 -9.69
C GLY A 204 -23.96 -1.80 -9.19
N GLU A 205 -22.67 -2.12 -9.31
CA GLU A 205 -22.15 -3.42 -8.91
C GLU A 205 -20.76 -3.30 -8.27
N LYS A 206 -20.58 -4.04 -7.18
CA LYS A 206 -19.32 -4.19 -6.47
C LYS A 206 -18.80 -5.62 -6.59
N LYS A 207 -17.48 -5.74 -6.61
CA LYS A 207 -16.77 -6.99 -6.88
C LYS A 207 -15.68 -7.20 -5.84
N TRP A 208 -15.54 -8.45 -5.39
CA TRP A 208 -14.54 -8.89 -4.42
C TRP A 208 -14.63 -8.19 -3.07
N ALA A 209 -15.84 -7.90 -2.60
CA ALA A 209 -16.05 -7.33 -1.27
C ALA A 209 -15.79 -8.40 -0.21
N THR A 210 -14.59 -8.39 0.40
CA THR A 210 -14.23 -9.28 1.50
C THR A 210 -15.23 -9.15 2.64
N SER A 211 -15.70 -10.29 3.16
CA SER A 211 -16.75 -10.40 4.17
C SER A 211 -18.13 -9.91 3.72
N GLY A 212 -18.32 -9.48 2.47
CA GLY A 212 -19.58 -8.86 2.02
C GLY A 212 -20.82 -9.75 2.20
N ALA A 213 -20.66 -11.06 2.02
CA ALA A 213 -21.74 -12.03 2.23
C ALA A 213 -22.10 -12.28 3.70
N LEU A 214 -21.22 -11.89 4.63
CA LEU A 214 -21.31 -12.14 6.08
C LEU A 214 -21.47 -10.84 6.88
N SER A 215 -21.31 -9.68 6.24
CA SER A 215 -21.25 -8.39 6.93
C SER A 215 -22.62 -7.78 7.16
N GLY A 216 -22.83 -7.20 8.33
CA GLY A 216 -24.00 -6.39 8.64
C GLY A 216 -23.91 -4.95 8.11
N LEU A 217 -22.77 -4.55 7.53
CA LEU A 217 -22.53 -3.18 7.09
C LEU A 217 -21.60 -3.10 5.88
N PHE A 218 -21.96 -2.27 4.91
CA PHE A 218 -21.18 -1.92 3.74
C PHE A 218 -20.76 -0.46 3.76
N THR A 219 -19.49 -0.19 3.54
CA THR A 219 -19.03 1.15 3.11
C THR A 219 -18.89 1.13 1.59
N VAL A 220 -19.79 1.82 0.89
CA VAL A 220 -19.92 1.79 -0.57
C VAL A 220 -19.40 3.09 -1.18
N MET A 221 -18.47 2.97 -2.12
CA MET A 221 -18.02 4.11 -2.92
C MET A 221 -18.82 4.18 -4.21
N ALA A 222 -19.39 5.34 -4.50
CA ALA A 222 -20.21 5.55 -5.69
C ALA A 222 -19.93 6.92 -6.31
N LYS A 223 -20.06 7.02 -7.62
CA LYS A 223 -19.93 8.26 -8.38
C LYS A 223 -21.23 9.07 -8.26
N GLN A 224 -21.10 10.34 -7.93
CA GLN A 224 -22.19 11.29 -7.82
C GLN A 224 -21.95 12.46 -8.78
N ARG A 225 -23.00 12.90 -9.48
CA ARG A 225 -22.99 14.17 -10.21
C ARG A 225 -23.22 15.31 -9.21
N LEU A 226 -22.29 16.25 -9.16
CA LEU A 226 -22.36 17.42 -8.29
C LEU A 226 -22.23 18.70 -9.11
N THR A 227 -23.18 19.61 -8.93
CA THR A 227 -23.12 20.95 -9.51
C THR A 227 -22.32 21.87 -8.60
N ASP A 228 -21.25 22.47 -9.12
CA ASP A 228 -20.49 23.48 -8.39
C ASP A 228 -21.35 24.74 -8.19
N PRO A 229 -21.65 25.15 -6.94
CA PRO A 229 -22.50 26.31 -6.68
C PRO A 229 -21.88 27.63 -7.14
N LYS A 230 -20.55 27.70 -7.33
CA LYS A 230 -19.85 28.91 -7.80
C LYS A 230 -19.79 29.02 -9.30
N THR A 231 -19.57 27.91 -9.99
CA THR A 231 -19.36 27.91 -11.45
C THR A 231 -20.56 27.41 -12.23
N GLY A 232 -21.55 26.80 -11.56
CA GLY A 232 -22.69 26.14 -12.18
C GLY A 232 -22.30 24.89 -13.00
N LYS A 233 -21.05 24.46 -12.95
CA LYS A 233 -20.55 23.33 -13.74
C LYS A 233 -20.76 22.03 -12.99
N ASP A 234 -21.27 21.04 -13.72
CA ASP A 234 -21.38 19.69 -13.19
C ASP A 234 -20.03 18.99 -13.22
N THR A 235 -19.74 18.30 -12.12
CA THR A 235 -18.55 17.47 -11.99
C THR A 235 -18.93 16.14 -11.37
N GLU A 236 -18.36 15.06 -11.88
CA GLU A 236 -18.50 13.75 -11.26
C GLU A 236 -17.42 13.58 -10.19
N ARG A 237 -17.84 13.15 -9.00
CA ARG A 237 -16.96 12.89 -7.86
C ARG A 237 -17.38 11.61 -7.16
N VAL A 238 -16.47 10.99 -6.44
CA VAL A 238 -16.80 9.80 -5.62
C VAL A 238 -17.36 10.26 -4.28
N THR A 239 -18.47 9.66 -3.86
CA THR A 239 -19.13 9.82 -2.56
C THR A 239 -19.12 8.47 -1.83
N ALA A 240 -18.99 8.51 -0.51
CA ALA A 240 -19.03 7.33 0.35
C ALA A 240 -20.38 7.25 1.06
N LEU A 241 -21.04 6.10 0.98
CA LEU A 241 -22.32 5.82 1.61
C LEU A 241 -22.18 4.59 2.52
N VAL A 242 -22.96 4.57 3.60
CA VAL A 242 -23.11 3.36 4.42
C VAL A 242 -24.43 2.66 4.12
N CYS A 243 -24.34 1.40 3.73
CA CYS A 243 -25.50 0.55 3.44
C CYS A 243 -25.52 -0.66 4.37
N THR A 244 -26.68 -1.27 4.51
CA THR A 244 -26.84 -2.55 5.21
C THR A 244 -27.42 -3.59 4.24
N PRO A 245 -27.11 -4.88 4.40
CA PRO A 245 -27.51 -5.92 3.44
C PRO A 245 -29.02 -6.16 3.37
N ASP A 246 -29.78 -5.71 4.37
CA ASP A 246 -31.24 -5.82 4.47
C ASP A 246 -31.99 -4.71 3.73
N MET A 247 -31.30 -3.70 3.19
CA MET A 247 -31.94 -2.63 2.41
C MET A 247 -32.52 -3.18 1.09
N ASP A 248 -33.76 -2.79 0.79
CA ASP A 248 -34.42 -3.14 -0.48
C ASP A 248 -33.56 -2.74 -1.69
N GLY A 249 -33.39 -3.69 -2.62
CA GLY A 249 -32.58 -3.51 -3.83
C GLY A 249 -31.10 -3.88 -3.69
N VAL A 250 -30.65 -4.28 -2.48
CA VAL A 250 -29.32 -4.86 -2.28
C VAL A 250 -29.37 -6.36 -2.54
N ASP A 251 -28.57 -6.82 -3.49
CA ASP A 251 -28.52 -8.23 -3.93
C ASP A 251 -27.08 -8.76 -3.89
N ILE A 252 -26.78 -9.59 -2.89
CA ILE A 252 -25.50 -10.32 -2.79
C ILE A 252 -25.59 -11.58 -3.66
N PHE A 253 -25.59 -11.36 -4.97
CA PHE A 253 -25.88 -12.42 -5.92
C PHE A 253 -24.77 -13.46 -6.06
N GLN A 254 -23.54 -13.19 -5.61
CA GLN A 254 -22.48 -14.21 -5.55
C GLN A 254 -21.74 -14.04 -4.23
N LYS A 255 -21.89 -15.01 -3.31
CA LYS A 255 -21.36 -14.86 -1.94
C LYS A 255 -19.85 -15.09 -1.84
N ASN A 256 -19.28 -15.95 -2.68
CA ASN A 256 -17.85 -16.24 -2.73
C ASN A 256 -17.45 -16.86 -4.08
N ARG A 257 -16.15 -17.05 -4.30
CA ARG A 257 -15.58 -17.84 -5.40
C ARG A 257 -14.38 -18.65 -4.94
N ALA A 258 -14.18 -19.80 -5.58
CA ALA A 258 -12.97 -20.61 -5.41
C ALA A 258 -11.73 -19.83 -5.87
N LYS A 259 -10.64 -19.95 -5.11
CA LYS A 259 -9.41 -19.16 -5.30
C LYS A 259 -8.17 -19.92 -4.86
N CYS A 260 -7.00 -19.40 -5.25
CA CYS A 260 -5.70 -20.02 -5.03
C CYS A 260 -5.33 -20.09 -3.54
N GLY A 261 -5.24 -18.93 -2.88
CA GLY A 261 -4.94 -18.79 -1.46
C GLY A 261 -6.03 -17.99 -0.75
N ILE A 262 -5.82 -17.74 0.54
CA ILE A 262 -6.74 -17.11 1.49
C ILE A 262 -8.15 -17.69 1.35
N ARG A 263 -8.22 -19.00 1.10
CA ARG A 263 -9.41 -19.71 0.62
C ARG A 263 -10.62 -19.52 1.51
N GLY A 264 -10.39 -19.44 2.83
CA GLY A 264 -11.41 -19.21 3.84
C GLY A 264 -12.16 -17.88 3.72
N THR A 265 -11.56 -16.86 3.11
CA THR A 265 -12.18 -15.53 3.00
C THR A 265 -13.33 -15.53 2.00
N TRP A 266 -14.51 -15.04 2.38
CA TRP A 266 -15.59 -14.89 1.42
C TRP A 266 -15.53 -13.52 0.75
N GLN A 267 -15.51 -13.50 -0.57
CA GLN A 267 -15.38 -12.28 -1.39
C GLN A 267 -16.60 -12.14 -2.28
N ALA A 268 -17.54 -11.30 -1.88
CA ALA A 268 -18.84 -11.21 -2.51
C ALA A 268 -18.85 -10.31 -3.76
N ARG A 269 -19.80 -10.56 -4.66
CA ARG A 269 -20.32 -9.57 -5.61
C ARG A 269 -21.68 -9.09 -5.13
N ILE A 270 -21.89 -7.79 -5.23
CA ILE A 270 -23.07 -7.12 -4.71
C ILE A 270 -23.63 -6.22 -5.80
N ARG A 271 -24.92 -6.36 -6.09
CA ARG A 271 -25.66 -5.49 -7.00
C ARG A 271 -26.55 -4.58 -6.19
N PHE A 272 -26.62 -3.32 -6.61
CA PHE A 272 -27.51 -2.31 -6.06
C PHE A 272 -28.48 -1.90 -7.17
N THR A 273 -29.79 -2.03 -6.90
CA THR A 273 -30.85 -1.64 -7.82
C THR A 273 -31.84 -0.73 -7.10
N ASP A 274 -31.79 0.55 -7.43
CA ASP A 274 -32.61 1.61 -6.85
C ASP A 274 -32.64 1.61 -5.31
N VAL A 275 -31.50 1.33 -4.69
CA VAL A 275 -31.37 1.25 -3.24
C VAL A 275 -31.51 2.64 -2.65
N LYS A 276 -32.49 2.83 -1.76
CA LYS A 276 -32.76 4.10 -1.09
C LYS A 276 -31.92 4.21 0.18
N VAL A 277 -30.73 4.77 0.05
CA VAL A 277 -29.80 4.97 1.17
C VAL A 277 -30.14 6.28 1.89
N PRO A 278 -30.55 6.26 3.18
CA PRO A 278 -30.92 7.47 3.90
C PRO A 278 -29.81 8.54 3.87
N ARG A 279 -30.18 9.82 3.82
CA ARG A 279 -29.18 10.90 3.72
C ARG A 279 -28.22 10.94 4.90
N GLU A 280 -28.69 10.56 6.09
CA GLU A 280 -27.89 10.43 7.30
C GLU A 280 -26.85 9.30 7.22
N ASN A 281 -26.91 8.43 6.20
CA ASN A 281 -25.89 7.42 5.93
C ASN A 281 -24.79 7.92 4.98
N LEU A 282 -24.82 9.18 4.55
CA LEU A 282 -23.67 9.83 3.90
C LEU A 282 -22.47 9.78 4.85
N LEU A 283 -21.37 9.19 4.39
CA LEU A 283 -20.14 9.16 5.15
C LEU A 283 -19.23 10.31 4.70
N HIS A 284 -18.76 11.11 5.66
CA HIS A 284 -17.97 12.32 5.41
C HIS A 284 -18.74 13.46 4.72
N LYS A 285 -18.56 13.66 3.41
CA LYS A 285 -19.14 14.74 2.60
C LYS A 285 -19.31 14.26 1.17
N GLU A 286 -20.30 14.82 0.47
CA GLU A 286 -20.49 14.58 -0.96
C GLU A 286 -19.22 14.92 -1.75
N GLY A 287 -18.87 14.05 -2.70
CA GLY A 287 -17.69 14.18 -3.54
C GLY A 287 -16.35 14.00 -2.82
N LYS A 288 -16.35 13.56 -1.55
CA LYS A 288 -15.15 13.27 -0.76
C LYS A 288 -14.94 11.79 -0.45
N GLY A 289 -15.66 10.89 -1.12
CA GLY A 289 -15.54 9.44 -0.93
C GLY A 289 -14.16 8.88 -1.31
N LEU A 290 -13.47 9.46 -2.30
CA LEU A 290 -12.09 9.05 -2.61
C LEU A 290 -11.14 9.36 -1.45
N ASN A 291 -11.33 10.47 -0.74
CA ASN A 291 -10.54 10.80 0.45
C ASN A 291 -10.78 9.77 1.55
N VAL A 292 -12.04 9.34 1.76
CA VAL A 292 -12.39 8.28 2.70
C VAL A 292 -11.65 6.99 2.33
N ALA A 293 -11.73 6.58 1.07
CA ALA A 293 -11.09 5.36 0.59
C ALA A 293 -9.57 5.38 0.78
N LEU A 294 -8.90 6.41 0.26
CA LEU A 294 -7.45 6.54 0.34
C LEU A 294 -6.94 6.65 1.78
N SER A 295 -7.70 7.27 2.68
CA SER A 295 -7.34 7.36 4.10
C SER A 295 -7.43 6.01 4.80
N CYS A 296 -8.46 5.21 4.50
CA CYS A 296 -8.61 3.87 5.06
C CYS A 296 -7.50 2.91 4.55
N LEU A 297 -7.15 3.00 3.26
CA LEU A 297 -6.08 2.19 2.66
C LEU A 297 -4.71 2.39 3.34
N ASN A 298 -4.45 3.53 3.99
CA ASN A 298 -3.21 3.71 4.76
C ASN A 298 -3.09 2.69 5.91
N PHE A 299 -4.21 2.33 6.55
CA PHE A 299 -4.26 1.29 7.58
C PHE A 299 -4.29 -0.13 6.96
N GLY A 300 -5.04 -0.30 5.86
CA GLY A 300 -5.09 -1.55 5.08
C GLY A 300 -3.70 -2.01 4.63
N ARG A 301 -2.88 -1.07 4.14
CA ARG A 301 -1.48 -1.31 3.74
C ARG A 301 -0.61 -1.85 4.87
N CYS A 302 -0.73 -1.32 6.09
CA CYS A 302 0.04 -1.81 7.23
C CYS A 302 -0.42 -3.21 7.67
N THR A 303 -1.73 -3.41 7.71
CA THR A 303 -2.32 -4.69 8.15
C THR A 303 -2.05 -5.84 7.19
N LEU A 304 -2.05 -5.57 5.88
CA LEU A 304 -1.54 -6.50 4.87
C LEU A 304 -0.07 -6.85 5.13
N SER A 305 0.77 -5.83 5.36
CA SER A 305 2.19 -6.01 5.66
C SER A 305 2.41 -6.84 6.93
N ALA A 306 1.60 -6.67 7.97
CA ALA A 306 1.64 -7.46 9.20
C ALA A 306 1.33 -8.94 8.94
N GLY A 307 0.24 -9.23 8.22
CA GLY A 307 -0.09 -10.60 7.84
C GLY A 307 1.02 -11.27 7.03
N MET A 308 1.61 -10.52 6.09
CA MET A 308 2.73 -11.00 5.27
C MET A 308 4.01 -11.25 6.07
N LEU A 309 4.34 -10.36 7.01
CA LEU A 309 5.46 -10.53 7.93
C LEU A 309 5.28 -11.79 8.80
N GLY A 310 4.07 -12.02 9.30
CA GLY A 310 3.76 -13.24 10.03
C GLY A 310 4.02 -14.51 9.21
N GLY A 311 3.49 -14.56 7.98
CA GLY A 311 3.72 -15.68 7.07
C GLY A 311 5.21 -15.88 6.74
N ALA A 312 5.93 -14.80 6.43
CA ALA A 312 7.36 -14.84 6.12
C ALA A 312 8.20 -15.34 7.30
N ARG A 313 7.89 -14.90 8.53
CA ARG A 313 8.58 -15.35 9.74
C ARG A 313 8.33 -16.84 10.01
N ARG A 314 7.08 -17.31 9.88
CA ARG A 314 6.73 -18.73 9.98
C ARG A 314 7.52 -19.57 8.96
N ALA A 315 7.59 -19.10 7.73
CA ALA A 315 8.30 -19.78 6.65
C ALA A 315 9.83 -19.84 6.91
N LEU A 316 10.43 -18.72 7.35
CA LEU A 316 11.83 -18.68 7.76
C LEU A 316 12.12 -19.66 8.90
N ASP A 317 11.34 -19.63 9.98
CA ASP A 317 11.58 -20.48 11.14
C ASP A 317 11.49 -21.97 10.77
N GLN A 318 10.48 -22.34 9.96
CA GLN A 318 10.32 -23.71 9.49
C GLN A 318 11.48 -24.14 8.57
N ALA A 319 11.87 -23.31 7.60
CA ALA A 319 12.97 -23.61 6.68
C ALA A 319 14.34 -23.67 7.38
N ALA A 320 14.59 -22.79 8.35
CA ALA A 320 15.81 -22.79 9.15
C ALA A 320 15.89 -24.05 10.02
N LYS A 321 14.78 -24.47 10.64
CA LYS A 321 14.75 -25.74 11.40
C LYS A 321 14.90 -26.95 10.49
N TRP A 322 14.23 -26.95 9.33
CA TRP A 322 14.34 -28.00 8.32
C TRP A 322 15.78 -28.16 7.82
N SER A 323 16.46 -27.06 7.49
CA SER A 323 17.82 -27.12 6.95
C SER A 323 18.83 -27.74 7.92
N ARG A 324 18.62 -27.57 9.22
CA ARG A 324 19.46 -28.16 10.27
C ARG A 324 19.17 -29.63 10.54
N THR A 325 17.98 -30.12 10.18
CA THR A 325 17.51 -31.47 10.52
C THR A 325 17.43 -32.40 9.31
N ARG A 326 17.37 -31.83 8.10
CA ARG A 326 17.43 -32.57 6.85
C ARG A 326 18.88 -32.78 6.43
N HIS A 327 19.25 -34.03 6.17
CA HIS A 327 20.58 -34.39 5.68
C HIS A 327 20.55 -34.77 4.20
N GLN A 328 21.50 -34.26 3.42
CA GLN A 328 21.83 -34.70 2.07
C GLN A 328 23.35 -34.67 1.90
N PHE A 329 23.89 -35.56 1.07
CA PHE A 329 25.34 -35.71 0.91
C PHE A 329 26.07 -35.84 2.27
N GLN A 330 25.50 -36.64 3.18
CA GLN A 330 26.04 -36.98 4.51
C GLN A 330 26.20 -35.82 5.51
N ARG A 331 25.54 -34.67 5.30
CA ARG A 331 25.53 -33.56 6.26
C ARG A 331 24.23 -32.76 6.24
N PRO A 332 23.93 -31.95 7.27
CA PRO A 332 22.79 -31.05 7.27
C PRO A 332 22.78 -30.12 6.07
N LEU A 333 21.58 -29.76 5.57
CA LEU A 333 21.46 -28.77 4.50
C LEU A 333 22.02 -27.39 4.91
N SER A 334 21.99 -27.06 6.20
CA SER A 334 22.55 -25.81 6.74
C SER A 334 24.06 -25.64 6.51
N ASP A 335 24.78 -26.70 6.13
CA ASP A 335 26.22 -26.66 5.88
C ASP A 335 26.57 -26.24 4.44
N PHE A 336 25.59 -26.13 3.55
CA PHE A 336 25.79 -25.67 2.17
C PHE A 336 25.61 -24.16 2.06
N GLU A 337 26.59 -23.48 1.47
CA GLU A 337 26.60 -22.01 1.32
C GLU A 337 25.36 -21.48 0.60
N LEU A 338 24.86 -22.19 -0.42
CA LEU A 338 23.63 -21.80 -1.13
C LEU A 338 22.37 -21.84 -0.25
N VAL A 339 22.35 -22.71 0.77
CA VAL A 339 21.26 -22.75 1.76
C VAL A 339 21.45 -21.63 2.79
N GLN A 340 22.69 -21.41 3.24
CA GLN A 340 23.03 -20.30 4.14
C GLN A 340 22.67 -18.94 3.52
N GLN A 341 22.93 -18.75 2.22
CA GLN A 341 22.56 -17.56 1.48
C GLN A 341 21.05 -17.27 1.57
N ARG A 342 20.21 -18.29 1.38
CA ARG A 342 18.75 -18.14 1.47
C ARG A 342 18.29 -17.85 2.90
N ILE A 343 18.86 -18.54 3.89
CA ILE A 343 18.54 -18.29 5.31
C ILE A 343 18.93 -16.88 5.73
N ALA A 344 20.13 -16.43 5.37
CA ALA A 344 20.61 -15.07 5.65
C ALA A 344 19.70 -14.03 4.99
N ARG A 345 19.35 -14.23 3.71
CA ARG A 345 18.45 -13.35 2.96
C ARG A 345 17.05 -13.28 3.58
N MET A 346 16.45 -14.43 3.90
CA MET A 346 15.15 -14.48 4.60
C MET A 346 15.20 -13.75 5.94
N SER A 347 16.24 -13.98 6.74
CA SER A 347 16.43 -13.32 8.03
C SER A 347 16.55 -11.80 7.90
N ALA A 348 17.35 -11.34 6.93
CA ALA A 348 17.51 -9.92 6.61
C ALA A 348 16.18 -9.27 6.19
N TYR A 349 15.42 -9.92 5.31
CA TYR A 349 14.13 -9.43 4.85
C TYR A 349 13.10 -9.36 5.99
N VAL A 350 12.97 -10.42 6.79
CA VAL A 350 12.03 -10.44 7.93
C VAL A 350 12.36 -9.34 8.95
N TYR A 351 13.64 -9.14 9.28
CA TYR A 351 14.05 -8.07 10.19
C TYR A 351 13.70 -6.67 9.64
N ALA A 352 13.99 -6.42 8.36
CA ALA A 352 13.71 -5.13 7.73
C ALA A 352 12.20 -4.89 7.55
N MET A 353 11.42 -5.93 7.23
CA MET A 353 9.96 -5.84 7.11
C MET A 353 9.33 -5.43 8.44
N ASP A 354 9.76 -6.05 9.53
CA ASP A 354 9.35 -5.71 10.89
C ASP A 354 9.74 -4.26 11.24
N ALA A 355 10.98 -3.85 10.92
CA ALA A 355 11.43 -2.48 11.12
C ALA A 355 10.57 -1.45 10.34
N VAL A 356 10.26 -1.72 9.07
CA VAL A 356 9.42 -0.86 8.22
C VAL A 356 7.98 -0.82 8.69
N LEU A 357 7.39 -1.97 9.00
CA LEU A 357 6.02 -2.07 9.46
C LEU A 357 5.82 -1.25 10.72
N TYR A 358 6.60 -1.51 11.77
CA TYR A 358 6.37 -0.88 13.07
C TYR A 358 6.85 0.57 13.14
N MET A 359 7.76 1.00 12.24
CA MET A 359 7.99 2.43 12.00
C MET A 359 6.72 3.10 11.48
N THR A 360 6.12 2.49 10.46
CA THR A 360 4.93 3.03 9.77
C THR A 360 3.70 3.04 10.67
N THR A 361 3.48 2.01 11.48
CA THR A 361 2.39 2.04 12.47
C THR A 361 2.63 3.07 13.56
N GLY A 362 3.89 3.28 13.97
CA GLY A 362 4.25 4.35 14.88
C GLY A 362 3.96 5.74 14.30
N MET A 363 4.22 5.97 13.01
CA MET A 363 3.82 7.22 12.32
C MET A 363 2.30 7.42 12.33
N LEU A 364 1.53 6.33 12.14
CA LEU A 364 0.06 6.37 12.24
C LEU A 364 -0.41 6.70 13.66
N ASP A 365 0.18 6.08 14.69
CA ASP A 365 -0.16 6.36 16.10
C ASP A 365 0.21 7.79 16.53
N ARG A 366 1.25 8.38 15.92
CA ARG A 366 1.61 9.79 16.12
C ARG A 366 0.76 10.78 15.32
N HIS A 367 -0.08 10.30 14.40
CA HIS A 367 -0.90 11.12 13.50
C HIS A 367 -0.08 12.03 12.58
N ASP A 368 1.04 11.51 12.06
CA ASP A 368 1.90 12.26 11.14
C ASP A 368 1.09 12.65 9.85
N PRO A 369 1.17 13.92 9.37
CA PRO A 369 0.22 14.47 8.39
C PRO A 369 0.45 14.04 6.92
N ASP A 370 1.61 13.50 6.56
CA ASP A 370 1.99 13.14 5.18
C ASP A 370 2.65 11.76 5.12
N ILE A 371 1.83 10.73 5.31
CA ILE A 371 2.25 9.31 5.48
C ILE A 371 1.84 8.38 4.33
N MET A 372 1.20 8.91 3.29
CA MET A 372 0.65 8.08 2.21
C MET A 372 1.75 7.33 1.44
N LEU A 373 2.94 7.93 1.33
CA LEU A 373 4.07 7.28 0.67
C LEU A 373 4.71 6.22 1.53
N GLU A 374 4.87 6.48 2.82
CA GLU A 374 5.46 5.59 3.82
C GLU A 374 4.61 4.32 3.95
N THR A 375 3.29 4.47 4.01
CA THR A 375 2.35 3.33 4.00
C THR A 375 2.36 2.57 2.67
N ALA A 376 2.44 3.26 1.52
CA ALA A 376 2.58 2.60 0.22
C ALA A 376 3.89 1.83 0.10
N ALA A 377 5.01 2.42 0.53
CA ALA A 377 6.32 1.80 0.55
C ALA A 377 6.36 0.62 1.51
N CYS A 378 5.72 0.73 2.69
CA CYS A 378 5.55 -0.38 3.62
C CYS A 378 4.84 -1.57 2.96
N LYS A 379 3.72 -1.32 2.25
CA LYS A 379 2.99 -2.35 1.53
C LYS A 379 3.83 -3.02 0.44
N VAL A 380 4.47 -2.24 -0.42
CA VAL A 380 5.28 -2.79 -1.52
C VAL A 380 6.46 -3.57 -0.97
N PHE A 381 7.18 -3.01 -0.01
CA PHE A 381 8.33 -3.65 0.61
C PHE A 381 7.95 -4.96 1.30
N CYS A 382 6.95 -4.95 2.17
CA CYS A 382 6.60 -6.16 2.92
C CYS A 382 5.97 -7.24 2.03
N SER A 383 5.17 -6.88 1.03
CA SER A 383 4.62 -7.85 0.08
C SER A 383 5.69 -8.49 -0.80
N GLU A 384 6.61 -7.69 -1.37
CA GLU A 384 7.66 -8.16 -2.28
C GLU A 384 8.73 -8.98 -1.54
N TYR A 385 9.32 -8.42 -0.49
CA TYR A 385 10.42 -9.08 0.22
C TYR A 385 9.92 -10.23 1.10
N GLY A 386 8.69 -10.15 1.60
CA GLY A 386 8.02 -11.28 2.22
C GLY A 386 7.81 -12.42 1.22
N TRP A 387 7.38 -12.11 -0.01
CA TRP A 387 7.13 -13.14 -1.02
C TRP A 387 8.43 -13.86 -1.39
N ARG A 388 9.50 -13.10 -1.58
CA ARG A 388 10.86 -13.64 -1.80
C ARG A 388 11.29 -14.55 -0.65
N ALA A 389 11.00 -14.16 0.60
CA ALA A 389 11.34 -14.97 1.77
C ALA A 389 10.55 -16.28 1.82
N VAL A 390 9.23 -16.24 1.60
CA VAL A 390 8.39 -17.46 1.55
C VAL A 390 8.82 -18.38 0.41
N ASN A 391 9.14 -17.83 -0.77
CA ASN A 391 9.63 -18.61 -1.89
C ASN A 391 11.01 -19.26 -1.61
N ASP A 392 11.90 -18.56 -0.89
CA ASP A 392 13.16 -19.14 -0.43
C ASP A 392 12.95 -20.29 0.56
N ALA A 393 12.01 -20.15 1.48
CA ALA A 393 11.66 -21.20 2.42
C ALA A 393 11.20 -22.46 1.69
N MET A 394 10.34 -22.32 0.67
CA MET A 394 9.94 -23.44 -0.18
C MET A 394 11.16 -24.12 -0.82
N GLN A 395 12.06 -23.33 -1.40
CA GLN A 395 13.24 -23.86 -2.06
C GLN A 395 14.20 -24.60 -1.11
N VAL A 396 14.39 -24.09 0.11
CA VAL A 396 15.22 -24.74 1.14
C VAL A 396 14.62 -26.07 1.57
N MET A 397 13.30 -26.15 1.64
CA MET A 397 12.57 -27.35 2.04
C MET A 397 12.38 -28.36 0.91
N GLY A 398 12.51 -27.93 -0.35
CA GLY A 398 12.34 -28.78 -1.52
C GLY A 398 10.92 -29.30 -1.65
N GLY A 399 10.77 -30.55 -2.12
CA GLY A 399 9.45 -31.16 -2.36
C GLY A 399 8.53 -31.20 -1.13
N GLU A 400 9.10 -31.22 0.07
CA GLU A 400 8.32 -31.22 1.32
C GLU A 400 7.47 -29.96 1.49
N SER A 401 7.99 -28.81 1.07
CA SER A 401 7.23 -27.55 1.15
C SER A 401 6.00 -27.51 0.26
N TYR A 402 5.88 -28.46 -0.67
CA TYR A 402 4.75 -28.57 -1.59
C TYR A 402 3.64 -29.49 -1.05
N MET A 403 3.91 -30.21 0.05
CA MET A 403 2.94 -31.09 0.69
C MET A 403 2.03 -30.29 1.63
N THR A 404 0.72 -30.51 1.54
CA THR A 404 -0.28 -29.75 2.30
C THR A 404 -0.16 -29.93 3.81
N GLU A 405 0.38 -31.07 4.27
CA GLU A 405 0.62 -31.37 5.68
C GLU A 405 1.72 -30.49 6.33
N ASN A 406 2.59 -29.88 5.53
CA ASN A 406 3.63 -28.99 6.02
C ASN A 406 3.14 -27.54 6.21
N GLU A 407 1.99 -27.18 5.65
CA GLU A 407 1.35 -25.86 5.70
C GLU A 407 2.12 -24.70 5.05
N ILE A 408 3.41 -24.87 4.73
CA ILE A 408 4.21 -23.84 4.04
C ILE A 408 3.69 -23.58 2.62
N GLU A 409 3.17 -24.59 1.92
CA GLU A 409 2.49 -24.40 0.63
C GLU A 409 1.28 -23.44 0.76
N ARG A 410 0.54 -23.52 1.88
CA ARG A 410 -0.58 -22.62 2.16
C ARG A 410 -0.10 -21.21 2.40
N VAL A 411 0.96 -21.02 3.18
CA VAL A 411 1.60 -19.69 3.35
C VAL A 411 2.00 -19.13 1.99
N PHE A 412 2.60 -19.94 1.12
CA PHE A 412 2.91 -19.53 -0.24
C PHE A 412 1.66 -19.13 -1.04
N ARG A 413 0.60 -19.95 -1.09
CA ARG A 413 -0.63 -19.57 -1.81
C ARG A 413 -1.25 -18.28 -1.26
N ASP A 414 -1.30 -18.15 0.07
CA ASP A 414 -1.89 -17.01 0.79
C ASP A 414 -1.07 -15.72 0.56
N SER A 415 0.25 -15.82 0.43
CA SER A 415 1.13 -14.67 0.24
C SER A 415 1.02 -14.03 -1.14
N ARG A 416 0.63 -14.77 -2.19
CA ARG A 416 0.69 -14.26 -3.58
C ARG A 416 -0.22 -13.06 -3.81
N ILE A 417 -1.38 -13.03 -3.16
CA ILE A 417 -2.37 -11.95 -3.35
C ILE A 417 -1.89 -10.61 -2.78
N ASN A 418 -0.95 -10.63 -1.81
CA ASN A 418 -0.44 -9.42 -1.15
C ASN A 418 0.30 -8.47 -2.10
N LEU A 419 0.83 -8.97 -3.21
CA LEU A 419 1.45 -8.16 -4.27
C LEU A 419 0.40 -7.37 -5.09
N ILE A 420 -0.88 -7.76 -5.03
CA ILE A 420 -1.95 -7.27 -5.92
C ILE A 420 -2.93 -6.34 -5.19
N VAL A 421 -3.42 -6.73 -4.02
CA VAL A 421 -4.46 -5.98 -3.28
C VAL A 421 -3.86 -4.79 -2.52
N GLU A 422 -4.72 -3.92 -1.95
CA GLU A 422 -4.31 -2.65 -1.31
C GLU A 422 -3.51 -1.71 -2.24
N GLY A 423 -3.73 -1.88 -3.56
CA GLY A 423 -2.97 -1.26 -4.64
C GLY A 423 -1.86 -2.17 -5.14
N ALA A 424 -1.94 -2.61 -6.41
CA ALA A 424 -0.90 -3.45 -7.02
C ALA A 424 0.48 -2.79 -6.94
N ASN A 425 1.54 -3.57 -6.76
CA ASN A 425 2.88 -3.05 -6.52
C ASN A 425 3.34 -2.09 -7.63
N GLU A 426 3.02 -2.36 -8.90
CA GLU A 426 3.38 -1.51 -10.04
C GLU A 426 2.67 -0.14 -9.99
N VAL A 427 1.42 -0.13 -9.54
CA VAL A 427 0.66 1.11 -9.34
C VAL A 427 1.20 1.88 -8.14
N MET A 428 1.60 1.18 -7.07
CA MET A 428 2.24 1.82 -5.92
C MET A 428 3.61 2.38 -6.26
N GLN A 429 4.41 1.72 -7.09
CA GLN A 429 5.67 2.26 -7.63
C GLN A 429 5.42 3.57 -8.40
N SER A 430 4.44 3.55 -9.30
CA SER A 430 4.04 4.74 -10.07
C SER A 430 3.53 5.85 -9.16
N PHE A 431 2.75 5.51 -8.12
CA PHE A 431 2.28 6.45 -7.11
C PHE A 431 3.42 7.03 -6.26
N ILE A 432 4.37 6.21 -5.82
CA ILE A 432 5.51 6.63 -5.01
C ILE A 432 6.42 7.56 -5.81
N PHE A 433 6.70 7.23 -7.07
CA PHE A 433 7.40 8.14 -7.98
C PHE A 433 6.59 9.42 -8.20
N GLY A 434 5.35 9.30 -8.68
CA GLY A 434 4.54 10.43 -9.12
C GLY A 434 4.21 11.40 -8.00
N TYR A 435 3.77 10.90 -6.84
CA TYR A 435 3.42 11.71 -5.69
C TYR A 435 4.64 12.09 -4.84
N GLY A 436 5.68 11.24 -4.79
CA GLY A 436 6.93 11.51 -4.08
C GLY A 436 7.81 12.56 -4.73
N ALA A 437 7.88 12.53 -6.05
CA ALA A 437 8.71 13.44 -6.82
C ALA A 437 7.96 14.70 -7.29
N LYS A 438 6.63 14.76 -7.14
CA LYS A 438 5.77 15.84 -7.67
C LYS A 438 6.30 17.23 -7.37
N GLN A 439 6.51 17.55 -6.10
CA GLN A 439 6.92 18.88 -5.67
C GLN A 439 8.31 19.24 -6.20
N HIS A 440 9.21 18.25 -6.29
CA HIS A 440 10.54 18.48 -6.85
C HIS A 440 10.47 18.67 -8.37
N ALA A 441 9.64 17.90 -9.08
CA ALA A 441 9.38 18.05 -10.50
C ALA A 441 8.79 19.44 -10.83
N GLU A 442 7.81 19.92 -10.04
CA GLU A 442 7.22 21.26 -10.16
C GLU A 442 8.29 22.35 -10.02
N GLN A 443 9.21 22.21 -9.07
CA GLN A 443 10.36 23.12 -8.94
C GLN A 443 11.27 23.10 -10.18
N LEU A 444 11.61 21.90 -10.69
CA LEU A 444 12.45 21.75 -11.88
C LEU A 444 11.78 22.40 -13.11
N LEU A 445 10.47 22.18 -13.28
CA LEU A 445 9.67 22.79 -14.33
C LEU A 445 9.63 24.32 -14.18
N GLY A 446 9.40 24.84 -12.98
CA GLY A 446 9.41 26.29 -12.73
C GLY A 446 10.75 26.95 -13.07
N ILE A 447 11.89 26.29 -12.79
CA ILE A 447 13.22 26.78 -13.19
C ILE A 447 13.39 26.73 -14.71
N LYS A 448 12.97 25.63 -15.35
CA LYS A 448 13.01 25.48 -16.81
C LYS A 448 12.14 26.55 -17.48
N GLU A 449 10.91 26.76 -17.05
CA GLU A 449 10.01 27.80 -17.54
C GLU A 449 10.51 29.21 -17.25
N ALA A 450 11.34 29.42 -16.24
CA ALA A 450 11.94 30.72 -15.95
C ALA A 450 13.11 31.06 -16.88
N LEU A 451 13.90 30.06 -17.30
CA LEU A 451 15.22 30.27 -17.91
C LEU A 451 15.41 29.64 -19.30
N ALA A 452 14.66 28.60 -19.65
CA ALA A 452 14.76 27.94 -20.95
C ALA A 452 14.16 28.81 -22.05
N TRP A 453 14.70 28.72 -23.27
CA TRP A 453 14.19 29.42 -24.43
C TRP A 453 12.83 28.86 -24.87
N ASP A 454 11.83 29.72 -25.01
CA ASP A 454 10.47 29.34 -25.43
C ASP A 454 10.30 29.63 -26.93
N ARG A 455 10.09 28.60 -27.75
CA ARG A 455 9.99 28.75 -29.22
C ARG A 455 8.69 29.44 -29.67
N GLU A 456 7.66 29.48 -28.83
CA GLU A 456 6.38 30.10 -29.16
C GLU A 456 6.38 31.61 -28.87
N ARG A 457 7.39 32.11 -28.14
CA ARG A 457 7.51 33.54 -27.81
C ARG A 457 8.44 34.28 -28.76
N ALA A 458 8.08 35.54 -29.03
CA ALA A 458 8.94 36.47 -29.75
C ALA A 458 10.31 36.63 -29.07
N PHE A 459 11.36 36.81 -29.87
CA PHE A 459 12.76 36.89 -29.40
C PHE A 459 12.97 37.89 -28.25
N GLY A 460 12.46 39.12 -28.38
CA GLY A 460 12.58 40.15 -27.34
C GLY A 460 11.81 39.81 -26.04
N ALA A 461 10.71 39.08 -26.15
CA ALA A 461 9.96 38.59 -25.00
C ALA A 461 10.71 37.48 -24.24
N ASN A 462 11.45 36.63 -24.97
CA ASN A 462 12.35 35.64 -24.35
C ASN A 462 13.51 36.30 -23.61
N VAL A 463 14.24 37.21 -24.28
CA VAL A 463 15.39 37.90 -23.69
C VAL A 463 14.98 38.69 -22.45
N SER A 464 13.88 39.43 -22.51
CA SER A 464 13.38 40.21 -21.36
C SER A 464 12.89 39.34 -20.19
N ARG A 465 12.24 38.20 -20.46
CA ARG A 465 11.85 37.22 -19.42
C ARG A 465 13.07 36.64 -18.74
N ILE A 466 14.03 36.11 -19.51
CA ILE A 466 15.24 35.49 -18.99
C ILE A 466 16.03 36.51 -18.18
N ALA A 467 16.26 37.72 -18.71
CA ALA A 467 16.94 38.79 -17.98
C ALA A 467 16.23 39.16 -16.66
N ARG A 468 14.90 39.27 -16.67
CA ARG A 468 14.10 39.56 -15.46
C ARG A 468 14.16 38.44 -14.43
N ASN A 469 14.21 37.19 -14.86
CA ASN A 469 14.29 36.05 -13.93
C ASN A 469 15.72 35.84 -13.40
N LEU A 470 16.75 36.21 -14.18
CA LEU A 470 18.14 36.23 -13.72
C LEU A 470 18.39 37.30 -12.65
N THR A 471 17.63 38.40 -12.62
CA THR A 471 17.71 39.40 -11.53
C THR A 471 16.97 38.97 -10.25
N ARG A 472 16.16 37.89 -10.29
CA ARG A 472 15.53 37.31 -9.09
C ARG A 472 16.52 36.39 -8.39
N GLY A 473 17.12 36.86 -7.29
CA GLY A 473 18.14 36.11 -6.54
C GLY A 473 17.72 34.70 -6.11
N VAL A 474 16.42 34.46 -5.87
CA VAL A 474 15.86 33.15 -5.55
C VAL A 474 15.98 32.15 -6.71
N VAL A 475 15.72 32.59 -7.94
CA VAL A 475 15.82 31.75 -9.15
C VAL A 475 17.28 31.39 -9.40
N LEU A 476 18.18 32.38 -9.31
CA LEU A 476 19.61 32.16 -9.51
C LEU A 476 20.21 31.20 -8.47
N ARG A 477 19.84 31.36 -7.19
CA ARG A 477 20.29 30.50 -6.08
C ARG A 477 19.90 29.03 -6.26
N ARG A 478 18.83 28.73 -7.00
CA ARG A 478 18.38 27.35 -7.27
C ARG A 478 18.84 26.83 -8.64
N ALA A 479 18.86 27.68 -9.67
CA ALA A 479 19.26 27.33 -11.01
C ALA A 479 20.76 27.05 -11.15
N ILE A 480 21.62 27.80 -10.45
CA ILE A 480 23.08 27.58 -10.51
C ILE A 480 23.45 26.18 -9.99
N PRO A 481 23.10 25.78 -8.75
CA PRO A 481 23.42 24.44 -8.25
C PRO A 481 22.83 23.34 -9.12
N LEU A 482 21.59 23.51 -9.60
CA LEU A 482 20.95 22.55 -10.49
C LEU A 482 21.70 22.40 -11.82
N GLY A 483 22.15 23.49 -12.42
CA GLY A 483 22.94 23.48 -13.64
C GLY A 483 24.30 22.80 -13.44
N LEU A 484 24.99 23.10 -12.34
CA LEU A 484 26.25 22.43 -11.98
C LEU A 484 26.05 20.92 -11.76
N GLU A 485 24.94 20.53 -11.13
CA GLU A 485 24.63 19.13 -10.85
C GLU A 485 24.28 18.34 -12.12
N ILE A 486 23.40 18.88 -12.97
CA ILE A 486 22.95 18.18 -14.19
C ILE A 486 24.03 18.16 -15.27
N TYR A 487 24.71 19.29 -15.52
CA TYR A 487 25.63 19.41 -16.66
C TYR A 487 27.09 19.12 -16.31
N LEU A 488 27.54 19.41 -15.08
CA LEU A 488 28.92 19.19 -14.63
C LEU A 488 29.06 18.03 -13.63
N GLY A 489 27.95 17.40 -13.21
CA GLY A 489 27.97 16.31 -12.24
C GLY A 489 28.37 16.74 -10.82
N ILE A 490 28.41 18.04 -10.51
CA ILE A 490 28.81 18.56 -9.20
C ILE A 490 27.63 18.44 -8.25
N LYS A 491 27.61 17.36 -7.47
CA LYS A 491 26.54 17.05 -6.51
C LYS A 491 26.70 17.87 -5.22
N PRO A 492 25.60 18.26 -4.55
CA PRO A 492 25.65 18.79 -3.20
C PRO A 492 26.36 17.86 -2.21
N GLY A 493 26.66 18.36 -1.01
CA GLY A 493 27.07 17.49 0.10
C GLY A 493 25.98 16.49 0.45
N ALA A 494 26.35 15.26 0.84
CA ALA A 494 25.38 14.30 1.34
C ALA A 494 24.72 14.81 2.63
N PRO A 495 23.40 14.60 2.84
CA PRO A 495 22.76 14.93 4.10
C PRO A 495 23.44 14.16 5.24
N ARG A 496 23.73 14.86 6.34
CA ARG A 496 24.29 14.25 7.54
C ARG A 496 23.17 13.73 8.43
N ILE A 497 23.32 12.51 8.92
CA ILE A 497 22.42 11.89 9.89
C ILE A 497 23.16 11.82 11.21
N THR A 498 22.59 12.42 12.25
CA THR A 498 23.27 12.73 13.52
C THR A 498 22.60 12.11 14.74
N ARG A 499 21.36 11.63 14.61
CA ARG A 499 20.57 11.08 15.75
C ARG A 499 20.84 9.61 16.05
N LEU A 500 21.66 8.94 15.26
CA LEU A 500 21.99 7.52 15.43
C LEU A 500 23.13 7.29 16.42
N HIS A 501 23.20 6.09 16.96
CA HIS A 501 24.27 5.60 17.81
C HIS A 501 25.61 5.67 17.06
N ALA A 502 26.69 6.00 17.76
CA ALA A 502 27.99 6.28 17.13
C ALA A 502 28.53 5.09 16.32
N SER A 503 28.25 3.85 16.74
CA SER A 503 28.63 2.63 15.99
C SER A 503 27.94 2.51 14.63
N LEU A 504 26.81 3.19 14.42
CA LEU A 504 26.06 3.19 13.16
C LEU A 504 26.48 4.32 12.22
N ALA A 505 27.42 5.19 12.62
CA ALA A 505 27.84 6.34 11.82
C ALA A 505 28.25 5.97 10.37
N PRO A 506 29.04 4.91 10.10
CA PRO A 506 29.39 4.52 8.73
C PRO A 506 28.16 4.15 7.89
N ARG A 507 27.18 3.48 8.49
CA ARG A 507 25.92 3.11 7.81
C ARG A 507 25.02 4.33 7.58
N ALA A 508 25.03 5.27 8.52
CA ALA A 508 24.29 6.53 8.42
C ALA A 508 24.83 7.44 7.29
N GLU A 509 26.17 7.56 7.19
CA GLU A 509 26.84 8.27 6.09
C GLU A 509 26.46 7.64 4.74
N ARG A 510 26.50 6.31 4.67
CA ARG A 510 26.14 5.55 3.47
C ARG A 510 24.69 5.81 3.03
N LEU A 511 23.74 5.83 3.97
CA LEU A 511 22.35 6.19 3.69
C LEU A 511 22.26 7.61 3.12
N GLY A 512 22.95 8.57 3.73
CA GLY A 512 22.98 9.95 3.24
C GLY A 512 23.53 10.06 1.81
N GLU A 513 24.59 9.34 1.49
CA GLU A 513 25.16 9.30 0.14
C GLU A 513 24.18 8.75 -0.91
N LEU A 514 23.46 7.68 -0.58
CA LEU A 514 22.48 7.07 -1.48
C LEU A 514 21.23 7.94 -1.64
N VAL A 515 20.79 8.65 -0.59
CA VAL A 515 19.70 9.64 -0.68
C VAL A 515 20.08 10.80 -1.60
N ARG A 516 21.31 11.31 -1.48
CA ARG A 516 21.84 12.30 -2.42
C ARG A 516 21.85 11.75 -3.86
N GLU A 517 22.28 10.50 -4.03
CA GLU A 517 22.31 9.86 -5.34
C GLU A 517 20.90 9.70 -5.94
N LEU A 518 19.89 9.31 -5.15
CA LEU A 518 18.50 9.26 -5.59
C LEU A 518 18.03 10.61 -6.17
N SER A 519 18.26 11.69 -5.43
CA SER A 519 17.89 13.04 -5.88
C SER A 519 18.60 13.44 -7.18
N HIS A 520 19.90 13.15 -7.26
CA HIS A 520 20.68 13.38 -8.47
C HIS A 520 20.13 12.59 -9.66
N ARG A 521 19.90 11.29 -9.48
CA ARG A 521 19.36 10.40 -10.52
C ARG A 521 17.98 10.83 -10.97
N PHE A 522 17.11 11.24 -10.05
CA PHE A 522 15.80 11.80 -10.38
C PHE A 522 15.92 13.04 -11.27
N LYS A 523 16.79 14.00 -10.92
CA LYS A 523 16.98 15.24 -11.71
C LYS A 523 17.57 14.95 -13.09
N THR A 524 18.63 14.14 -13.16
CA THR A 524 19.28 13.78 -14.43
C THR A 524 18.32 13.01 -15.33
N GLU A 525 17.53 12.10 -14.77
CA GLU A 525 16.54 11.34 -15.54
C GLU A 525 15.38 12.22 -16.00
N SER A 526 14.92 13.14 -15.16
CA SER A 526 13.90 14.14 -15.53
C SER A 526 14.40 15.05 -16.65
N HIS A 527 15.69 15.43 -16.63
CA HIS A 527 16.31 16.19 -17.72
C HIS A 527 16.46 15.35 -19.00
N ARG A 528 16.86 14.09 -18.89
CA ARG A 528 17.05 13.20 -20.04
C ARG A 528 15.74 12.87 -20.75
N LEU A 529 14.70 12.54 -19.99
CA LEU A 529 13.41 12.09 -20.51
C LEU A 529 12.41 13.24 -20.74
N GLN A 530 12.60 14.39 -20.09
CA GLN A 530 11.66 15.53 -20.16
C GLN A 530 10.24 15.05 -19.82
N GLU A 531 9.23 15.48 -20.59
CA GLU A 531 7.82 15.09 -20.40
C GLU A 531 7.60 13.57 -20.52
N ALA A 532 8.46 12.85 -21.25
CA ALA A 532 8.34 11.40 -21.39
C ALA A 532 8.51 10.68 -20.05
N ILE A 533 9.14 11.29 -19.04
CA ILE A 533 9.26 10.67 -17.71
C ILE A 533 7.89 10.34 -17.11
N LEU A 534 6.83 11.06 -17.48
CA LEU A 534 5.47 10.84 -16.99
C LEU A 534 4.84 9.54 -17.52
N THR A 535 5.31 9.03 -18.65
CA THR A 535 4.80 7.80 -19.28
C THR A 535 5.81 6.65 -19.28
N ARG A 536 7.08 6.91 -18.94
CA ARG A 536 8.15 5.91 -18.88
C ARG A 536 8.14 5.13 -17.56
N GLN A 537 7.14 4.28 -17.37
CA GLN A 537 6.90 3.52 -16.14
C GLN A 537 8.11 2.72 -15.63
N CYS A 538 8.96 2.15 -16.49
CA CYS A 538 10.16 1.43 -16.06
C CYS A 538 11.17 2.33 -15.32
N ALA A 539 11.36 3.57 -15.79
CA ALA A 539 12.22 4.54 -15.11
C ALA A 539 11.59 5.00 -13.79
N GLN A 540 10.27 5.22 -13.78
CA GLN A 540 9.51 5.56 -12.58
C GLN A 540 9.66 4.46 -11.51
N ALA A 541 9.48 3.20 -11.89
CA ALA A 541 9.58 2.05 -11.01
C ALA A 541 10.98 1.91 -10.40
N ARG A 542 12.06 2.07 -11.19
CA ARG A 542 13.44 2.02 -10.67
C ARG A 542 13.72 3.09 -9.61
N LEU A 543 13.24 4.31 -9.83
CA LEU A 543 13.38 5.40 -8.86
C LEU A 543 12.52 5.18 -7.62
N ALA A 544 11.30 4.66 -7.79
CA ALA A 544 10.43 4.29 -6.68
C ALA A 544 11.01 3.16 -5.83
N ASP A 545 11.53 2.10 -6.45
CA ASP A 545 12.18 0.96 -5.78
C ASP A 545 13.39 1.42 -4.95
N ALA A 546 14.21 2.31 -5.51
CA ALA A 546 15.32 2.91 -4.78
C ALA A 546 14.82 3.71 -3.56
N ALA A 547 13.76 4.50 -3.70
CA ALA A 547 13.17 5.23 -2.58
C ALA A 547 12.56 4.29 -1.51
N ILE A 548 11.91 3.20 -1.92
CA ILE A 548 11.36 2.18 -1.01
C ILE A 548 12.49 1.52 -0.19
N LEU A 549 13.57 1.12 -0.86
CA LEU A 549 14.73 0.51 -0.20
C LEU A 549 15.44 1.49 0.74
N LEU A 550 15.59 2.77 0.35
CA LEU A 550 16.16 3.80 1.22
C LEU A 550 15.31 4.03 2.49
N HIS A 551 13.98 4.03 2.34
CA HIS A 551 13.07 4.08 3.48
C HIS A 551 13.27 2.85 4.40
N ALA A 552 13.39 1.65 3.81
CA ALA A 552 13.64 0.44 4.56
C ALA A 552 15.00 0.45 5.28
N MET A 553 16.06 0.98 4.65
CA MET A 553 17.36 1.17 5.30
C MET A 553 17.26 2.12 6.51
N ALA A 554 16.55 3.25 6.37
CA ALA A 554 16.33 4.20 7.46
C ALA A 554 15.57 3.56 8.64
N CYS A 555 14.49 2.82 8.36
CA CYS A 555 13.72 2.10 9.38
C CYS A 555 14.57 1.03 10.09
N THR A 556 15.36 0.27 9.33
CA THR A 556 16.26 -0.78 9.84
C THR A 556 17.32 -0.19 10.77
N LEU A 557 17.96 0.93 10.36
CA LEU A 557 18.92 1.64 11.19
C LEU A 557 18.29 2.18 12.46
N SER A 558 17.08 2.72 12.37
CA SER A 558 16.35 3.26 13.52
C SER A 558 16.03 2.18 14.54
N ARG A 559 15.58 1.01 14.09
CA ARG A 559 15.33 -0.13 14.97
C ARG A 559 16.62 -0.62 15.63
N LEU A 560 17.68 -0.79 14.85
CA LEU A 560 18.97 -1.25 15.37
C LEU A 560 19.56 -0.25 16.39
N ASP A 561 19.42 1.05 16.13
CA ASP A 561 19.78 2.12 17.07
C ASP A 561 19.04 1.98 18.41
N ARG A 562 17.73 1.72 18.38
CA ARG A 562 16.94 1.47 19.58
C ARG A 562 17.49 0.28 20.38
N GLN A 563 17.77 -0.84 19.72
CA GLN A 563 18.29 -2.05 20.38
C GLN A 563 19.66 -1.81 21.01
N LEU A 564 20.56 -1.14 20.29
CA LEU A 564 21.89 -0.76 20.79
C LEU A 564 21.80 0.17 22.01
N ARG A 565 20.92 1.18 21.96
CA ARG A 565 20.71 2.12 23.08
C ARG A 565 20.04 1.47 24.28
N ALA A 566 19.21 0.46 24.05
CA ALA A 566 18.60 -0.35 25.11
C ALA A 566 19.62 -1.33 25.76
N GLY A 567 20.79 -1.52 25.16
CA GLY A 567 21.79 -2.48 25.65
C GLY A 567 21.35 -3.92 25.48
N GLU A 568 20.55 -4.22 24.44
CA GLU A 568 20.17 -5.60 24.11
C GLU A 568 21.41 -6.45 23.79
N ASP A 569 21.44 -7.69 24.29
CA ASP A 569 22.55 -8.63 24.10
C ASP A 569 22.06 -10.07 23.90
N GLY A 570 22.99 -11.01 23.76
CA GLY A 570 22.70 -12.43 23.59
C GLY A 570 22.37 -12.86 22.17
N VAL A 571 21.94 -14.12 22.02
CA VAL A 571 21.78 -14.78 20.71
C VAL A 571 20.67 -14.17 19.84
N GLU A 572 19.63 -13.62 20.47
CA GLU A 572 18.54 -12.95 19.76
C GLU A 572 19.01 -11.61 19.18
N PHE A 573 19.68 -10.79 20.00
CA PHE A 573 20.25 -9.53 19.53
C PHE A 573 21.30 -9.77 18.44
N GLU A 574 22.17 -10.78 18.57
CA GLU A 574 23.16 -11.08 17.54
C GLU A 574 22.53 -11.55 16.22
N ARG A 575 21.45 -12.34 16.27
CA ARG A 575 20.64 -12.67 15.08
C ARG A 575 20.09 -11.40 14.43
N ASP A 576 19.47 -10.53 15.22
CA ASP A 576 18.84 -9.30 14.74
C ASP A 576 19.86 -8.33 14.16
N ARG A 577 20.97 -8.08 14.86
CA ARG A 577 22.08 -7.22 14.43
C ARG A 577 22.67 -7.69 13.11
N THR A 578 23.00 -8.97 12.99
CA THR A 578 23.60 -9.52 11.76
C THR A 578 22.60 -9.55 10.60
N ALA A 579 21.31 -9.81 10.86
CA ALA A 579 20.25 -9.70 9.86
C ALA A 579 20.08 -8.25 9.36
N ALA A 580 20.11 -7.28 10.28
CA ALA A 580 20.05 -5.85 9.96
C ALA A 580 21.23 -5.41 9.09
N GLU A 581 22.45 -5.76 9.49
CA GLU A 581 23.67 -5.45 8.73
C GLU A 581 23.62 -6.06 7.33
N HIS A 582 23.24 -7.34 7.24
CA HIS A 582 23.12 -8.01 5.95
C HIS A 582 22.03 -7.39 5.06
N PHE A 583 20.89 -6.99 5.63
CA PHE A 583 19.87 -6.26 4.88
C PHE A 583 20.40 -4.96 4.30
N LEU A 584 21.13 -4.16 5.10
CA LEU A 584 21.69 -2.89 4.63
C LEU A 584 22.63 -3.09 3.44
N ASP A 585 23.42 -4.16 3.45
CA ASP A 585 24.30 -4.53 2.32
C ASP A 585 23.49 -4.95 1.08
N LEU A 586 22.48 -5.81 1.24
CA LEU A 586 21.61 -6.24 0.14
C LEU A 586 20.84 -5.05 -0.48
N ALA A 587 20.27 -4.19 0.37
CA ALA A 587 19.52 -3.02 -0.06
C ALA A 587 20.41 -2.04 -0.86
N GLU A 588 21.65 -1.81 -0.40
CA GLU A 588 22.60 -0.99 -1.14
C GLU A 588 22.89 -1.56 -2.54
N LEU A 589 23.15 -2.87 -2.64
CA LEU A 589 23.44 -3.53 -3.91
C LEU A 589 22.25 -3.40 -4.88
N GLU A 590 21.02 -3.59 -4.38
CA GLU A 590 19.80 -3.47 -5.18
C GLU A 590 19.54 -2.02 -5.61
N ILE A 591 19.70 -1.03 -4.71
CA ILE A 591 19.60 0.41 -5.04
C ILE A 591 20.60 0.79 -6.15
N ARG A 592 21.86 0.37 -6.02
CA ARG A 592 22.88 0.63 -7.04
C ARG A 592 22.53 -0.02 -8.37
N SER A 593 21.92 -1.21 -8.35
CA SER A 593 21.41 -1.85 -9.57
C SER A 593 20.31 -1.00 -10.21
N ARG A 594 19.30 -0.56 -9.45
CA ARG A 594 18.24 0.31 -9.95
C ARG A 594 18.78 1.59 -10.58
N PHE A 595 19.80 2.21 -9.97
CA PHE A 595 20.45 3.40 -10.53
C PHE A 595 21.22 3.14 -11.83
N ARG A 596 21.95 2.02 -11.93
CA ARG A 596 22.61 1.63 -13.19
C ARG A 596 21.60 1.35 -14.29
N GLU A 597 20.51 0.67 -13.95
CA GLU A 597 19.44 0.29 -14.88
C GLU A 597 18.65 1.48 -15.43
N LEU A 598 18.82 2.70 -14.90
CA LEU A 598 18.28 3.91 -15.55
C LEU A 598 18.94 4.16 -16.92
N THR A 599 20.21 3.80 -17.06
CA THR A 599 20.99 3.99 -18.30
C THR A 599 21.33 2.67 -19.02
N GLU A 600 21.54 1.60 -18.26
CA GLU A 600 21.90 0.27 -18.77
C GLU A 600 20.70 -0.67 -18.63
N ASN A 601 19.79 -0.64 -19.61
CA ASN A 601 18.57 -1.44 -19.60
C ASN A 601 18.19 -1.98 -20.97
N ALA A 602 17.20 -2.87 -20.95
CA ALA A 602 16.58 -3.49 -22.11
C ALA A 602 15.18 -2.91 -22.39
N ASP A 603 14.88 -1.66 -22.00
CA ASP A 603 13.52 -1.12 -22.09
C ASP A 603 13.03 -1.02 -23.54
N SER A 604 13.92 -0.69 -24.48
CA SER A 604 13.59 -0.58 -25.91
C SER A 604 13.25 -1.94 -26.53
N THR A 605 14.08 -2.95 -26.26
CA THR A 605 13.83 -4.32 -26.74
C THR A 605 12.64 -4.96 -26.03
N MET A 606 12.42 -4.65 -24.75
CA MET A 606 11.22 -5.03 -24.00
C MET A 606 9.96 -4.47 -24.68
N LEU A 607 9.90 -3.18 -25.02
CA LEU A 607 8.75 -2.59 -25.71
C LEU A 607 8.51 -3.24 -27.07
N THR A 608 9.57 -3.48 -27.83
CA THR A 608 9.50 -4.14 -29.14
C THR A 608 8.98 -5.58 -29.02
N ALA A 609 9.49 -6.33 -28.04
CA ALA A 609 9.06 -7.70 -27.78
C ALA A 609 7.61 -7.76 -27.30
N ALA A 610 7.20 -6.84 -26.41
CA ALA A 610 5.82 -6.74 -25.95
C ALA A 610 4.86 -6.41 -27.12
N GLU A 611 5.20 -5.44 -27.97
CA GLU A 611 4.40 -5.11 -29.14
C GLU A 611 4.28 -6.29 -30.11
N ALA A 612 5.38 -6.99 -30.40
CA ALA A 612 5.34 -8.17 -31.28
C ALA A 612 4.49 -9.31 -30.69
N ALA A 613 4.63 -9.58 -29.39
CA ALA A 613 3.85 -10.60 -28.69
C ALA A 613 2.35 -10.25 -28.66
N LEU A 614 2.01 -8.98 -28.42
CA LEU A 614 0.62 -8.49 -28.44
C LEU A 614 0.03 -8.60 -29.85
N ARG A 615 0.74 -8.11 -30.88
CA ARG A 615 0.29 -8.24 -32.28
C ARG A 615 0.09 -9.69 -32.70
N HIS A 616 0.96 -10.61 -32.26
CA HIS A 616 0.76 -12.03 -32.52
C HIS A 616 -0.49 -12.55 -31.79
N THR A 617 -0.68 -12.17 -30.53
CA THR A 617 -1.87 -12.55 -29.75
C THR A 617 -3.15 -12.02 -30.41
N ASP A 618 -3.14 -10.82 -31.00
CA ASP A 618 -4.27 -10.26 -31.75
C ASP A 618 -4.65 -11.09 -32.99
N THR A 619 -3.75 -11.96 -33.49
CA THR A 619 -4.06 -12.91 -34.58
C THR A 619 -4.76 -14.18 -34.10
N LEU A 620 -4.73 -14.45 -32.79
CA LEU A 620 -5.37 -15.62 -32.19
C LEU A 620 -6.83 -15.29 -31.86
N PRO A 621 -7.76 -16.24 -32.04
CA PRO A 621 -9.17 -15.98 -31.76
C PRO A 621 -9.41 -15.80 -30.25
N ASN A 622 -10.22 -14.79 -29.89
CA ASN A 622 -10.57 -14.52 -28.49
C ASN A 622 -11.17 -15.75 -27.76
N SER A 623 -11.81 -16.66 -28.50
CA SER A 623 -12.39 -17.91 -27.97
C SER A 623 -11.37 -18.90 -27.40
N GLU A 624 -10.07 -18.64 -27.51
CA GLU A 624 -9.02 -19.40 -26.82
C GLU A 624 -8.70 -18.86 -25.41
N PHE A 625 -9.12 -17.64 -25.10
CA PHE A 625 -8.71 -16.91 -23.89
C PHE A 625 -9.88 -16.56 -22.97
N VAL A 626 -9.60 -16.44 -21.67
CA VAL A 626 -10.57 -15.90 -20.71
C VAL A 626 -10.47 -14.39 -20.75
N ILE A 627 -11.49 -13.73 -21.29
CA ILE A 627 -11.53 -12.27 -21.44
C ILE A 627 -12.31 -11.65 -20.27
N PRO A 628 -11.89 -10.46 -19.77
CA PRO A 628 -12.63 -9.75 -18.74
C PRO A 628 -14.10 -9.53 -19.13
N GLU A 629 -15.00 -9.81 -18.18
CA GLU A 629 -16.46 -9.82 -18.38
C GLU A 629 -17.03 -8.49 -18.91
N LYS A 630 -16.42 -7.35 -18.55
CA LYS A 630 -16.81 -6.02 -19.01
C LYS A 630 -15.74 -5.33 -19.88
N SER A 631 -14.92 -6.12 -20.59
CA SER A 631 -13.91 -5.57 -21.51
C SER A 631 -14.54 -4.61 -22.53
N PRO A 632 -14.02 -3.38 -22.71
CA PRO A 632 -14.60 -2.40 -23.62
C PRO A 632 -14.45 -2.77 -25.10
N VAL A 633 -13.56 -3.72 -25.43
CA VAL A 633 -13.21 -4.07 -26.82
C VAL A 633 -13.52 -5.53 -27.17
N ALA A 634 -13.76 -6.40 -26.18
CA ALA A 634 -13.86 -7.84 -26.40
C ALA A 634 -14.84 -8.56 -25.44
N ALA A 635 -15.70 -7.85 -24.72
CA ALA A 635 -16.67 -8.47 -23.83
C ALA A 635 -17.54 -9.52 -24.56
N GLY A 636 -17.72 -10.68 -23.94
CA GLY A 636 -18.53 -11.77 -24.49
C GLY A 636 -17.87 -12.59 -25.62
N THR A 637 -16.67 -12.21 -26.08
CA THR A 637 -15.97 -12.93 -27.18
C THR A 637 -14.98 -13.98 -26.68
N GLY A 638 -14.68 -13.99 -25.39
CA GLY A 638 -13.74 -14.92 -24.76
C GLY A 638 -14.33 -16.30 -24.49
N ARG A 639 -13.46 -17.28 -24.22
CA ARG A 639 -13.85 -18.60 -23.74
C ARG A 639 -14.46 -18.53 -22.35
N THR A 640 -15.52 -19.30 -22.12
CA THR A 640 -16.03 -19.54 -20.78
C THR A 640 -15.16 -20.59 -20.07
N PRO A 641 -14.57 -20.30 -18.89
CA PRO A 641 -13.78 -21.28 -18.16
C PRO A 641 -14.66 -22.43 -17.66
N CYS A 642 -14.24 -23.68 -17.90
CA CYS A 642 -14.87 -24.87 -17.33
C CYS A 642 -14.92 -24.74 -15.80
N GLN A 643 -16.11 -24.95 -15.22
CA GLN A 643 -16.33 -24.93 -13.78
C GLN A 643 -16.48 -26.34 -13.19
N ASP A 644 -16.39 -27.39 -14.01
CA ASP A 644 -16.53 -28.77 -13.55
C ASP A 644 -15.40 -29.12 -12.57
N GLY A 645 -15.76 -29.63 -11.40
CA GLY A 645 -14.82 -29.91 -10.31
C GLY A 645 -14.36 -28.68 -9.50
N ILE A 646 -14.79 -27.47 -9.85
CA ILE A 646 -14.53 -26.27 -9.06
C ILE A 646 -15.66 -26.09 -8.04
N ARG A 647 -15.31 -25.95 -6.75
CA ARG A 647 -16.28 -25.68 -5.67
C ARG A 647 -17.11 -24.44 -6.00
N GLN A 648 -18.43 -24.60 -5.96
CA GLN A 648 -19.40 -23.51 -6.12
C GLN A 648 -19.90 -23.06 -4.74
N PHE A 649 -20.37 -21.82 -4.66
CA PHE A 649 -20.85 -21.16 -3.45
C PHE A 649 -22.26 -20.61 -3.66
N PRO A 650 -23.01 -20.30 -2.59
CA PRO A 650 -24.35 -19.76 -2.73
C PRO A 650 -24.37 -18.47 -3.57
N GLY A 651 -25.35 -18.38 -4.48
CA GLY A 651 -25.44 -17.28 -5.44
C GLY A 651 -24.74 -17.53 -6.78
N ASP A 652 -23.91 -18.58 -6.92
CA ASP A 652 -23.38 -18.98 -8.22
C ASP A 652 -24.51 -19.47 -9.15
N THR A 653 -25.25 -18.54 -9.74
CA THR A 653 -26.32 -18.83 -10.70
C THR A 653 -25.66 -19.01 -12.05
N ARG A 654 -25.76 -20.24 -12.59
CA ARG A 654 -25.53 -20.51 -14.00
C ARG A 654 -26.46 -19.61 -14.81
N SER A 655 -25.92 -18.57 -15.45
CA SER A 655 -26.38 -18.27 -16.80
C SER A 655 -25.89 -19.42 -17.66
N ALA A 656 -26.66 -20.51 -17.70
CA ALA A 656 -26.50 -21.47 -18.76
C ALA A 656 -26.82 -20.70 -20.04
N ALA A 657 -25.79 -20.34 -20.82
CA ALA A 657 -26.03 -20.04 -22.22
C ALA A 657 -26.77 -21.27 -22.77
N PRO A 658 -27.93 -21.09 -23.44
CA PRO A 658 -28.63 -22.23 -23.99
C PRO A 658 -27.66 -22.94 -24.92
N THR A 659 -27.42 -24.22 -24.65
CA THR A 659 -26.87 -25.14 -25.64
C THR A 659 -27.85 -25.11 -26.81
N SER A 660 -27.53 -24.32 -27.83
CA SER A 660 -28.21 -24.42 -29.11
C SER A 660 -27.86 -25.78 -29.69
N ASP A 661 -28.83 -26.67 -29.73
CA ASP A 661 -28.81 -27.82 -30.61
C ASP A 661 -28.48 -27.37 -32.04
N ALA A 662 -27.37 -27.87 -32.58
CA ALA A 662 -27.10 -28.06 -34.00
C ALA A 662 -25.98 -29.09 -34.19
#